data_AF-C9RPJ4-F1
#
_entry.id   AF-C9RPJ4-F1
#
_cell.length_a   1.000
_cell.length_b   1.000
_cell.length_c   1.000
_cell.angle_alpha   90.00
_cell.angle_beta   90.00
_cell.angle_gamma   90.00
#
_symmetry.space_group_name_H-M   'P 1'
#
loop_
_entity.id
_entity.type
_entity.pdbx_description
1 polymer ?
#
loop_
_entity_poly.entity_id
_entity_poly.type
_entity_poly.pdbx_seq_one_letter_code
_entity_poly.pdbx_strand_id
1 'polypeptide(L)'
;MSENTSNDTQNLDSSAFTRVKNHYEALRSELGNNQRSSEYTIAEYGSCGEVVPDIKTTNDQPVWSQVNYKFLENKYNVKDNNHLCVHPNLWENGASNHLSGVFEVLKGKIYQVRGYDMSNLTFVRSNPPIEGCRDIELPRWIVFDTLMSNECTDAAMKLFEEYLKETLSGYSLSGSIVGMIISHSHIDHYGGMETVAKYFIDSGNGNIDEKESENDVKKVANRFILAPAGFYDHSVSENVYLGNAMGRRASYQYGSFIKPSDPNDVHGEISIGIGQGQSTGRPSAVGKPTIEISKNTTLILDKIKVEFQLTPGTEAPAEMNNYIPEYRALWLAENCSGTLHNLYTLRGAEIRDAKAWASYLMQTALLYGDNTDVIFQSHNWPHWRSKTDEKGNVLDVDIRKFIIDTASIYKYIHDQTLLYMNMGYKMDEVADMLVLPRGIQKNWSLKPFYGTPVHNAKAIYQKYLGWYDANPIHLQELPPEQLAKEMMRYMQAGSKEKMLSMISDDIAAGNFWTAAYMANQIILAGDENESVAKDLCASALQQLGYQCESGTWRNAYLSAAYELRNGKIHSKRSSSDSTAQMPAETLLDYISIFFDGERAASKISCDMYLKVPEDATTSYFLFVVKNGAILYHKVENADQIKAISGSATMVTLQDLRLVAAGKYTGSCGALKQISKAMVSIDCDRFKCFDIIDKHDGEVLFEKDKNAKTDEERYEKVDLKKEVEDCIDLLEQYTDKFKKEDDVVHLSNVDIPRWERYYNLLKVQTQVILDGDFFIPGDATMGIGKDNQFMSYELYYTLYSLYRYLYRSYLKNDYGYKFTDSSKSTEFIKLKEKIVLLETYVADFYLSKSKDEVVFEEGDALAWCYLNNDDDTTDVSFSVAYFFGLLYNLYKKFSDEIK
;
A
#
# COMPACT_ATOMS: atom_id res chain seq x y z
N MET A 1 47.44 15.64 3.21
CA MET A 1 48.07 15.64 1.87
C MET A 1 47.87 14.23 1.31
N SER A 2 47.10 13.97 0.28
CA SER A 2 46.34 14.79 -0.67
C SER A 2 45.36 13.85 -1.38
N GLU A 3 44.15 14.34 -1.63
CA GLU A 3 43.23 14.00 -2.73
C GLU A 3 43.27 12.58 -3.32
N ASN A 4 42.20 11.83 -3.06
CA ASN A 4 41.60 10.97 -4.08
C ASN A 4 40.08 11.15 -4.01
N THR A 5 39.63 12.29 -4.54
CA THR A 5 38.24 12.52 -4.93
C THR A 5 38.01 11.85 -6.28
N SER A 6 37.57 10.59 -6.25
CA SER A 6 36.86 9.98 -7.36
C SER A 6 35.41 9.78 -6.94
N ASN A 7 34.51 10.51 -7.59
CA ASN A 7 33.06 10.32 -7.55
C ASN A 7 32.69 9.00 -8.24
N ASP A 8 33.03 7.87 -7.61
CA ASP A 8 32.33 6.61 -7.83
C ASP A 8 31.37 6.46 -6.65
N THR A 9 30.07 6.36 -6.93
CA THR A 9 29.06 5.95 -5.94
C THR A 9 29.51 4.63 -5.32
N GLN A 10 30.12 4.68 -4.14
CA GLN A 10 30.74 3.54 -3.49
C GLN A 10 29.67 2.48 -3.18
N ASN A 11 29.64 1.43 -3.99
CA ASN A 11 29.19 0.11 -3.55
C ASN A 11 30.10 -0.30 -2.40
N LEU A 12 29.74 0.08 -1.18
CA LEU A 12 30.47 -0.34 0.01
C LEU A 12 30.33 -1.86 0.14
N ASP A 13 31.47 -2.56 0.13
CA ASP A 13 31.55 -3.99 0.36
C ASP A 13 30.84 -4.40 1.67
N SER A 14 30.41 -5.65 1.77
CA SER A 14 29.94 -6.22 3.04
C SER A 14 30.94 -5.95 4.17
N SER A 15 30.46 -5.66 5.39
CA SER A 15 31.33 -5.54 6.55
C SER A 15 31.89 -6.91 6.96
N ALA A 16 32.96 -6.94 7.76
CA ALA A 16 33.47 -8.19 8.33
C ALA A 16 32.40 -8.92 9.16
N PHE A 17 31.57 -8.19 9.92
CA PHE A 17 30.47 -8.76 10.72
C PHE A 17 29.40 -9.40 9.84
N THR A 18 28.98 -8.73 8.78
CA THR A 18 28.02 -9.26 7.80
C THR A 18 28.57 -10.52 7.14
N ARG A 19 29.84 -10.51 6.70
CA ARG A 19 30.49 -11.67 6.12
C ARG A 19 30.55 -12.85 7.08
N VAL A 20 30.93 -12.62 8.33
CA VAL A 20 30.99 -13.67 9.37
C VAL A 20 29.60 -14.25 9.62
N LYS A 21 28.56 -13.41 9.73
CA LYS A 21 27.18 -13.85 9.91
C LYS A 21 26.69 -14.70 8.74
N ASN A 22 26.82 -14.20 7.51
CA ASN A 22 26.35 -14.93 6.33
C ASN A 22 27.15 -16.23 6.10
N HIS A 23 28.45 -16.24 6.39
CA HIS A 23 29.24 -17.47 6.39
C HIS A 23 28.76 -18.47 7.45
N TYR A 24 28.47 -18.00 8.67
CA TYR A 24 27.92 -18.84 9.74
C TYR A 24 26.56 -19.44 9.35
N GLU A 25 25.67 -18.65 8.77
CA GLU A 25 24.35 -19.12 8.31
C GLU A 25 24.45 -20.11 7.14
N ALA A 26 25.47 -19.96 6.28
CA ALA A 26 25.75 -20.92 5.22
C ALA A 26 26.13 -22.28 5.81
N LEU A 27 27.04 -22.31 6.79
CA LEU A 27 27.42 -23.53 7.50
C LEU A 27 26.22 -24.16 8.22
N ARG A 28 25.40 -23.35 8.88
CA ARG A 28 24.22 -23.80 9.62
C ARG A 28 23.15 -24.43 8.72
N SER A 29 23.08 -23.97 7.47
CA SER A 29 22.10 -24.41 6.47
C SER A 29 22.70 -25.41 5.47
N GLU A 30 23.92 -25.88 5.72
CA GLU A 30 24.65 -26.83 4.86
C GLU A 30 24.87 -26.31 3.41
N LEU A 31 25.02 -24.99 3.27
CA LEU A 31 25.30 -24.28 2.01
C LEU A 31 26.77 -23.82 1.94
N GLY A 32 27.23 -23.39 0.76
CA GLY A 32 28.55 -22.73 0.60
C GLY A 32 29.68 -23.59 0.04
N ASN A 33 29.44 -24.88 -0.26
CA ASN A 33 30.40 -25.80 -0.89
C ASN A 33 30.01 -26.12 -2.35
N ASN A 34 29.51 -25.15 -3.12
CA ASN A 34 28.96 -25.39 -4.45
C ASN A 34 27.83 -26.44 -4.44
N GLN A 35 27.00 -26.42 -3.40
CA GLN A 35 25.82 -27.25 -3.25
C GLN A 35 24.56 -26.39 -3.33
N ARG A 36 23.48 -26.95 -3.88
CA ARG A 36 22.15 -26.36 -3.88
C ARG A 36 21.34 -26.91 -2.72
N SER A 37 20.34 -26.17 -2.28
CA SER A 37 19.35 -26.69 -1.32
C SER A 37 18.59 -27.89 -1.92
N SER A 38 18.02 -28.75 -1.05
CA SER A 38 17.13 -29.83 -1.49
C SER A 38 15.91 -29.32 -2.25
N GLU A 39 15.44 -28.12 -1.89
CA GLU A 39 14.28 -27.48 -2.50
C GLU A 39 14.56 -26.97 -3.91
N TYR A 40 15.80 -26.61 -4.25
CA TYR A 40 16.16 -26.25 -5.63
C TYR A 40 15.90 -27.42 -6.59
N THR A 41 16.22 -28.66 -6.19
CA THR A 41 15.94 -29.85 -7.01
C THR A 41 14.44 -30.12 -7.16
N ILE A 42 13.66 -29.87 -6.11
CA ILE A 42 12.19 -29.95 -6.16
C ILE A 42 11.64 -28.86 -7.09
N ALA A 43 12.19 -27.64 -7.03
CA ALA A 43 11.83 -26.54 -7.90
C ALA A 43 12.14 -26.86 -9.37
N GLU A 44 13.30 -27.44 -9.69
CA GLU A 44 13.70 -27.80 -11.05
C GLU A 44 12.80 -28.90 -11.66
N TYR A 45 12.16 -29.72 -10.82
CA TYR A 45 11.40 -30.87 -11.27
C TYR A 45 10.24 -30.50 -12.22
N GLY A 46 10.11 -31.28 -13.30
CA GLY A 46 9.07 -31.09 -14.30
C GLY A 46 9.31 -29.93 -15.27
N SER A 47 10.47 -29.25 -15.21
CA SER A 47 10.81 -28.21 -16.19
C SER A 47 10.78 -28.76 -17.62
N CYS A 48 10.01 -28.11 -18.50
CA CYS A 48 9.83 -28.48 -19.90
C CYS A 48 10.74 -27.68 -20.85
N GLY A 49 11.73 -26.95 -20.31
CA GLY A 49 12.57 -26.03 -21.04
C GLY A 49 12.59 -24.66 -20.36
N GLU A 50 13.79 -24.17 -20.06
CA GLU A 50 13.96 -22.87 -19.41
C GLU A 50 13.86 -21.75 -20.46
N VAL A 51 12.97 -20.80 -20.19
CA VAL A 51 12.86 -19.55 -20.94
C VAL A 51 12.88 -18.41 -19.93
N VAL A 52 13.95 -17.63 -19.97
CA VAL A 52 14.12 -16.46 -19.09
C VAL A 52 13.30 -15.30 -19.68
N PRO A 53 12.26 -14.81 -18.99
CA PRO A 53 11.41 -13.76 -19.55
C PRO A 53 12.09 -12.40 -19.58
N ASP A 54 11.84 -11.66 -20.66
CA ASP A 54 12.13 -10.22 -20.81
C ASP A 54 10.90 -9.56 -21.47
N ILE A 55 9.91 -9.25 -20.64
CA ILE A 55 8.56 -8.82 -21.03
C ILE A 55 8.50 -7.30 -21.04
N LYS A 56 8.01 -6.77 -22.16
CA LYS A 56 7.83 -5.34 -22.39
C LYS A 56 6.44 -5.06 -22.94
N THR A 57 6.00 -3.82 -22.77
CA THR A 57 4.78 -3.31 -23.42
C THR A 57 4.97 -3.20 -24.95
N THR A 58 3.89 -2.95 -25.69
CA THR A 58 3.95 -2.67 -27.14
C THR A 58 4.79 -1.43 -27.49
N ASN A 59 5.03 -0.55 -26.53
CA ASN A 59 5.85 0.66 -26.68
C ASN A 59 7.28 0.46 -26.13
N ASP A 60 7.74 -0.80 -26.02
CA ASP A 60 9.08 -1.21 -25.55
C ASP A 60 9.41 -0.78 -24.10
N GLN A 61 8.40 -0.43 -23.29
CA GLN A 61 8.61 -0.16 -21.85
C GLN A 61 8.74 -1.48 -21.08
N PRO A 62 9.73 -1.61 -20.17
CA PRO A 62 9.93 -2.82 -19.38
C PRO A 62 8.75 -3.06 -18.42
N VAL A 63 8.27 -4.31 -18.37
CA VAL A 63 7.20 -4.76 -17.47
C VAL A 63 7.73 -5.77 -16.45
N TRP A 64 8.47 -6.76 -16.93
CA TRP A 64 9.02 -7.83 -16.12
C TRP A 64 10.24 -8.43 -16.81
N SER A 65 11.32 -8.65 -16.08
CA SER A 65 12.51 -9.29 -16.65
C SER A 65 13.25 -10.07 -15.58
N GLN A 66 13.72 -11.25 -15.94
CA GLN A 66 14.61 -12.05 -15.12
C GLN A 66 16.06 -12.06 -15.65
N VAL A 67 16.35 -11.37 -16.76
CA VAL A 67 17.65 -11.44 -17.46
C VAL A 67 18.84 -11.06 -16.58
N ASN A 68 18.65 -10.12 -15.65
CA ASN A 68 19.73 -9.63 -14.78
C ASN A 68 19.90 -10.47 -13.51
N TYR A 69 19.09 -11.51 -13.29
CA TYR A 69 19.20 -12.41 -12.14
C TYR A 69 20.09 -13.63 -12.40
N LYS A 70 20.74 -13.72 -13.56
CA LYS A 70 21.60 -14.86 -13.96
C LYS A 70 22.74 -15.18 -13.00
N PHE A 71 23.18 -14.24 -12.16
CA PHE A 71 24.12 -14.55 -11.09
C PHE A 71 23.61 -15.68 -10.17
N LEU A 72 22.29 -15.83 -10.03
CA LEU A 72 21.65 -16.88 -9.23
C LEU A 72 21.81 -18.28 -9.83
N GLU A 73 22.16 -18.42 -11.11
CA GLU A 73 22.54 -19.70 -11.72
C GLU A 73 23.84 -20.26 -11.08
N ASN A 74 24.67 -19.38 -10.51
CA ASN A 74 25.83 -19.78 -9.74
C ASN A 74 25.43 -20.28 -8.35
N LYS A 75 26.12 -21.32 -7.90
CA LYS A 75 25.99 -21.84 -6.54
C LYS A 75 26.61 -20.86 -5.55
N TYR A 76 26.05 -20.77 -4.35
CA TYR A 76 26.59 -19.90 -3.31
C TYR A 76 28.02 -20.29 -2.92
N ASN A 77 28.95 -19.32 -2.94
CA ASN A 77 30.36 -19.52 -2.64
C ASN A 77 30.79 -18.64 -1.45
N VAL A 78 31.04 -19.27 -0.31
CA VAL A 78 31.44 -18.56 0.92
C VAL A 78 32.86 -17.96 0.88
N LYS A 79 33.64 -18.25 -0.17
CA LYS A 79 34.96 -17.64 -0.41
C LYS A 79 34.86 -16.36 -1.25
N ASP A 80 33.68 -16.09 -1.83
CA ASP A 80 33.43 -14.88 -2.60
C ASP A 80 32.77 -13.83 -1.69
N ASN A 81 33.43 -12.70 -1.51
CA ASN A 81 32.93 -11.61 -0.67
C ASN A 81 31.64 -10.97 -1.23
N ASN A 82 31.42 -11.02 -2.55
CA ASN A 82 30.20 -10.51 -3.16
C ASN A 82 28.99 -11.39 -2.80
N HIS A 83 29.17 -12.71 -2.78
CA HIS A 83 28.13 -13.63 -2.32
C HIS A 83 27.79 -13.39 -0.84
N LEU A 84 28.79 -13.05 -0.02
CA LEU A 84 28.59 -12.73 1.39
C LEU A 84 27.85 -11.40 1.65
N CYS A 85 27.54 -10.60 0.61
CA CYS A 85 26.58 -9.49 0.69
C CYS A 85 25.11 -9.96 0.65
N VAL A 86 24.88 -11.25 0.45
CA VAL A 86 23.53 -11.85 0.41
C VAL A 86 23.46 -12.98 1.42
N HIS A 87 22.36 -13.06 2.16
CA HIS A 87 22.11 -14.17 3.05
C HIS A 87 22.01 -15.48 2.24
N PRO A 88 22.71 -16.56 2.62
CA PRO A 88 22.84 -17.78 1.80
C PRO A 88 21.50 -18.46 1.52
N ASN A 89 20.58 -18.48 2.49
CA ASN A 89 19.26 -19.08 2.25
C ASN A 89 18.40 -18.24 1.30
N LEU A 90 18.56 -16.90 1.33
CA LEU A 90 17.85 -16.01 0.41
C LEU A 90 18.40 -16.16 -1.02
N TRP A 91 19.72 -16.36 -1.17
CA TRP A 91 20.32 -16.69 -2.45
C TRP A 91 19.71 -17.96 -3.04
N GLU A 92 19.58 -19.03 -2.25
CA GLU A 92 19.02 -20.29 -2.72
C GLU A 92 17.50 -20.23 -2.96
N ASN A 93 16.76 -19.45 -2.16
CA ASN A 93 15.36 -19.14 -2.45
C ASN A 93 15.23 -18.38 -3.78
N GLY A 94 16.05 -17.35 -4.00
CA GLY A 94 16.10 -16.63 -5.28
C GLY A 94 16.48 -17.53 -6.44
N ALA A 95 17.50 -18.37 -6.31
CA ALA A 95 17.89 -19.31 -7.35
C ALA A 95 16.77 -20.28 -7.71
N SER A 96 15.96 -20.69 -6.73
CA SER A 96 14.81 -21.57 -6.96
C SER A 96 13.63 -20.83 -7.62
N ASN A 97 13.41 -19.55 -7.28
CA ASN A 97 12.41 -18.68 -7.91
C ASN A 97 12.84 -18.18 -9.30
N HIS A 98 14.14 -18.20 -9.60
CA HIS A 98 14.69 -17.83 -10.91
C HIS A 98 14.38 -18.86 -12.00
N LEU A 99 14.12 -20.12 -11.61
CA LEU A 99 13.72 -21.19 -12.52
C LEU A 99 12.38 -20.85 -13.20
N SER A 100 12.45 -20.39 -14.44
CA SER A 100 11.31 -19.90 -15.21
C SER A 100 10.98 -20.74 -16.44
N GLY A 101 9.71 -20.78 -16.81
CA GLY A 101 9.22 -21.53 -17.97
C GLY A 101 7.96 -22.35 -17.66
N VAL A 102 7.69 -23.34 -18.51
CA VAL A 102 6.59 -24.31 -18.32
C VAL A 102 7.07 -25.47 -17.46
N PHE A 103 6.33 -25.79 -16.40
CA PHE A 103 6.57 -26.90 -15.49
C PHE A 103 5.39 -27.87 -15.51
N GLU A 104 5.70 -29.15 -15.71
CA GLU A 104 4.74 -30.25 -15.63
C GLU A 104 4.62 -30.72 -14.18
N VAL A 105 3.56 -30.28 -13.49
CA VAL A 105 3.28 -30.68 -12.10
C VAL A 105 2.76 -32.12 -12.07
N LEU A 106 1.80 -32.43 -12.94
CA LEU A 106 1.32 -33.78 -13.21
C LEU A 106 1.18 -33.98 -14.71
N LYS A 107 1.86 -35.01 -15.21
CA LYS A 107 1.93 -35.33 -16.64
C LYS A 107 0.60 -35.32 -17.36
N GLY A 108 0.47 -34.45 -18.35
CA GLY A 108 -0.72 -34.30 -19.20
C GLY A 108 -1.97 -33.83 -18.46
N LYS A 109 -1.84 -33.39 -17.20
CA LYS A 109 -2.96 -33.09 -16.28
C LYS A 109 -2.85 -31.71 -15.65
N ILE A 110 -1.68 -31.34 -15.11
CA ILE A 110 -1.47 -30.05 -14.41
C ILE A 110 -0.13 -29.47 -14.83
N TYR A 111 -0.17 -28.20 -15.25
CA TYR A 111 1.00 -27.42 -15.65
C TYR A 111 1.03 -26.08 -14.92
N GLN A 112 2.23 -25.54 -14.70
CA GLN A 112 2.43 -24.17 -14.22
C GLN A 112 3.39 -23.44 -15.13
N VAL A 113 3.08 -22.19 -15.46
CA VAL A 113 4.07 -21.24 -15.98
C VAL A 113 4.58 -20.42 -14.80
N ARG A 114 5.87 -20.53 -14.51
CA ARG A 114 6.51 -19.90 -13.34
C ARG A 114 7.55 -18.89 -13.76
N GLY A 115 7.79 -17.89 -12.90
CA GLY A 115 8.80 -16.85 -13.10
C GLY A 115 8.42 -15.77 -14.12
N TYR A 116 7.19 -15.76 -14.62
CA TYR A 116 6.70 -14.74 -15.56
C TYR A 116 6.04 -13.53 -14.85
N ASP A 117 5.82 -13.64 -13.54
CA ASP A 117 5.39 -12.60 -12.61
C ASP A 117 5.77 -13.05 -11.18
N MET A 118 5.24 -12.40 -10.13
CA MET A 118 5.43 -12.85 -8.76
C MET A 118 4.73 -14.17 -8.43
N SER A 119 3.58 -14.42 -9.03
CA SER A 119 2.76 -15.62 -8.87
C SER A 119 2.91 -16.56 -10.09
N ASN A 120 2.37 -17.75 -9.96
CA ASN A 120 2.34 -18.80 -10.96
C ASN A 120 1.02 -18.73 -11.75
N LEU A 121 1.08 -19.01 -13.06
CA LEU A 121 -0.11 -19.22 -13.88
C LEU A 121 -0.34 -20.73 -14.03
N THR A 122 -1.46 -21.24 -13.53
CA THR A 122 -1.67 -22.69 -13.43
C THR A 122 -2.76 -23.19 -14.37
N PHE A 123 -2.50 -24.28 -15.09
CA PHE A 123 -3.42 -24.92 -16.02
C PHE A 123 -3.76 -26.33 -15.55
N VAL A 124 -5.04 -26.56 -15.27
CA VAL A 124 -5.57 -27.87 -14.88
C VAL A 124 -6.44 -28.42 -16.01
N ARG A 125 -6.11 -29.61 -16.51
CA ARG A 125 -6.88 -30.25 -17.57
C ARG A 125 -8.26 -30.64 -17.06
N SER A 126 -9.30 -30.11 -17.69
CA SER A 126 -10.70 -30.27 -17.29
C SER A 126 -11.36 -31.54 -17.85
N ASN A 127 -10.73 -32.16 -18.85
CA ASN A 127 -11.16 -33.40 -19.50
C ASN A 127 -10.04 -34.46 -19.43
N PRO A 128 -9.96 -35.25 -18.33
CA PRO A 128 -8.94 -36.26 -18.13
C PRO A 128 -8.84 -37.22 -19.33
N PRO A 129 -7.62 -37.62 -19.74
CA PRO A 129 -7.47 -38.60 -20.82
C PRO A 129 -8.12 -39.94 -20.42
N ILE A 130 -8.90 -40.53 -21.33
CA ILE A 130 -9.48 -41.85 -21.14
C ILE A 130 -8.45 -42.90 -21.57
N GLU A 131 -7.94 -43.68 -20.61
CA GLU A 131 -7.01 -44.77 -20.92
C GLU A 131 -7.62 -45.78 -21.90
N GLY A 132 -6.90 -46.11 -22.97
CA GLY A 132 -7.31 -47.09 -23.98
C GLY A 132 -8.24 -46.56 -25.08
N CYS A 133 -8.64 -45.29 -25.06
CA CYS A 133 -9.45 -44.68 -26.13
C CYS A 133 -8.56 -44.16 -27.27
N ARG A 134 -8.95 -44.43 -28.54
CA ARG A 134 -8.21 -43.98 -29.74
C ARG A 134 -8.58 -42.56 -30.18
N ASP A 135 -9.77 -42.09 -29.82
CA ASP A 135 -10.19 -40.71 -30.07
C ASP A 135 -9.65 -39.83 -28.93
N ILE A 136 -8.56 -39.11 -29.20
CA ILE A 136 -7.97 -38.18 -28.25
C ILE A 136 -8.79 -36.89 -28.30
N GLU A 137 -9.68 -36.71 -27.33
CA GLU A 137 -10.29 -35.40 -27.08
C GLU A 137 -9.17 -34.41 -26.76
N LEU A 138 -9.10 -33.30 -27.51
CA LEU A 138 -8.11 -32.25 -27.28
C LEU A 138 -8.22 -31.72 -25.85
N PRO A 139 -7.09 -31.44 -25.17
CA PRO A 139 -7.14 -30.98 -23.80
C PRO A 139 -7.85 -29.63 -23.71
N ARG A 140 -8.72 -29.53 -22.71
CA ARG A 140 -9.38 -28.31 -22.27
C ARG A 140 -8.88 -27.98 -20.87
N TRP A 141 -8.81 -26.70 -20.53
CA TRP A 141 -8.12 -26.25 -19.32
C TRP A 141 -8.99 -25.35 -18.46
N ILE A 142 -8.82 -25.48 -17.15
CA ILE A 142 -9.24 -24.50 -16.15
C ILE A 142 -7.97 -23.77 -15.71
N VAL A 143 -8.02 -22.45 -15.72
CA VAL A 143 -6.91 -21.61 -15.24
C VAL A 143 -7.09 -21.32 -13.76
N PHE A 144 -6.04 -21.52 -12.97
CA PHE A 144 -6.00 -21.20 -11.54
C PHE A 144 -5.05 -20.00 -11.37
N ASP A 145 -5.62 -18.90 -10.88
CA ASP A 145 -5.01 -17.57 -10.80
C ASP A 145 -4.46 -17.05 -12.14
N THR A 146 -4.12 -15.76 -12.19
CA THR A 146 -3.95 -15.05 -13.48
C THR A 146 -2.82 -14.04 -13.48
N LEU A 147 -1.83 -14.16 -12.60
CA LEU A 147 -0.72 -13.20 -12.49
C LEU A 147 -1.17 -11.76 -12.16
N MET A 148 -0.21 -10.85 -12.02
CA MET A 148 -0.47 -9.46 -11.62
C MET A 148 -0.78 -8.54 -12.78
N SER A 149 -0.20 -8.79 -13.96
CA SER A 149 -0.39 -7.92 -15.12
C SER A 149 -0.82 -8.66 -16.37
N ASN A 150 -1.60 -7.96 -17.21
CA ASN A 150 -2.12 -8.52 -18.46
C ASN A 150 -1.00 -8.87 -19.45
N GLU A 151 0.09 -8.11 -19.46
CA GLU A 151 1.27 -8.35 -20.31
C GLU A 151 2.03 -9.61 -19.89
N CYS A 152 2.27 -9.79 -18.59
CA CYS A 152 2.90 -11.02 -18.07
C CYS A 152 2.03 -12.25 -18.36
N THR A 153 0.72 -12.11 -18.17
CA THR A 153 -0.25 -13.17 -18.44
C THR A 153 -0.28 -13.56 -19.91
N ASP A 154 -0.27 -12.58 -20.82
CA ASP A 154 -0.25 -12.83 -22.26
C ASP A 154 1.02 -13.59 -22.68
N ALA A 155 2.18 -13.18 -22.14
CA ALA A 155 3.43 -13.88 -22.39
C ALA A 155 3.42 -15.32 -21.85
N ALA A 156 2.87 -15.54 -20.65
CA ALA A 156 2.77 -16.86 -20.05
C ALA A 156 1.78 -17.79 -20.80
N MET A 157 0.61 -17.27 -21.21
CA MET A 157 -0.37 -18.00 -22.02
C MET A 157 0.23 -18.40 -23.39
N LYS A 158 0.97 -17.51 -24.04
CA LYS A 158 1.67 -17.78 -25.31
C LYS A 158 2.74 -18.86 -25.15
N LEU A 159 3.57 -18.76 -24.10
CA LEU A 159 4.58 -19.77 -23.81
C LEU A 159 3.95 -21.16 -23.63
N PHE A 160 2.84 -21.24 -22.88
CA PHE A 160 2.15 -22.51 -22.70
C PHE A 160 1.53 -23.03 -24.01
N GLU A 161 0.97 -22.15 -24.83
CA GLU A 161 0.46 -22.50 -26.15
C GLU A 161 1.55 -23.03 -27.08
N GLU A 162 2.74 -22.42 -27.08
CA GLU A 162 3.91 -22.87 -27.84
C GLU A 162 4.34 -24.28 -27.42
N TYR A 163 4.48 -24.52 -26.12
CA TYR A 163 4.75 -25.85 -25.57
C TYR A 163 3.70 -26.90 -26.00
N LEU A 164 2.42 -26.53 -25.96
CA LEU A 164 1.34 -27.42 -26.40
C LEU A 164 1.39 -27.69 -27.90
N LYS A 165 1.80 -26.74 -28.75
CA LYS A 165 1.92 -26.95 -30.20
C LYS A 165 3.07 -27.90 -30.57
N GLU A 166 4.15 -27.89 -29.78
CA GLU A 166 5.26 -28.84 -29.95
C GLU A 166 4.85 -30.28 -29.60
N THR A 167 3.93 -30.44 -28.64
CA THR A 167 3.47 -31.74 -28.16
C THR A 167 2.17 -32.22 -28.83
N LEU A 168 1.33 -31.31 -29.33
CA LEU A 168 0.02 -31.53 -29.91
C LEU A 168 -0.12 -30.76 -31.23
N SER A 169 0.06 -31.45 -32.35
CA SER A 169 0.02 -30.85 -33.69
C SER A 169 -1.32 -30.15 -33.97
N GLY A 170 -1.27 -28.87 -34.36
CA GLY A 170 -2.45 -28.07 -34.71
C GLY A 170 -3.28 -27.59 -33.51
N TYR A 171 -2.79 -27.73 -32.28
CA TYR A 171 -3.49 -27.26 -31.09
C TYR A 171 -3.55 -25.72 -31.02
N SER A 172 -4.70 -25.21 -30.59
CA SER A 172 -4.94 -23.79 -30.27
C SER A 172 -5.39 -23.70 -28.82
N LEU A 173 -4.70 -22.88 -28.02
CA LEU A 173 -5.14 -22.60 -26.66
C LEU A 173 -6.38 -21.70 -26.66
N SER A 174 -6.50 -20.81 -27.66
CA SER A 174 -7.70 -20.00 -27.85
C SER A 174 -8.89 -20.88 -28.17
N GLY A 175 -9.98 -20.70 -27.43
CA GLY A 175 -11.17 -21.54 -27.50
C GLY A 175 -11.07 -22.87 -26.74
N SER A 176 -10.04 -23.05 -25.89
CA SER A 176 -9.79 -24.28 -25.11
C SER A 176 -9.87 -24.09 -23.59
N ILE A 177 -10.00 -22.85 -23.09
CA ILE A 177 -10.17 -22.56 -21.66
C ILE A 177 -11.65 -22.63 -21.28
N VAL A 178 -12.02 -23.51 -20.35
CA VAL A 178 -13.43 -23.67 -19.93
C VAL A 178 -13.84 -22.69 -18.84
N GLY A 179 -12.89 -22.08 -18.14
CA GLY A 179 -13.13 -21.13 -17.06
C GLY A 179 -11.87 -20.87 -16.24
N MET A 180 -11.99 -20.02 -15.23
CA MET A 180 -10.92 -19.72 -14.29
C MET A 180 -11.40 -19.77 -12.83
N ILE A 181 -10.48 -20.07 -11.94
CA ILE A 181 -10.65 -20.02 -10.48
C ILE A 181 -9.64 -19.01 -9.95
N ILE A 182 -10.15 -18.01 -9.26
CA ILE A 182 -9.35 -17.03 -8.53
C ILE A 182 -9.32 -17.48 -7.08
N SER A 183 -8.13 -17.80 -6.59
CA SER A 183 -7.94 -18.40 -5.28
C SER A 183 -8.30 -17.44 -4.16
N HIS A 184 -7.96 -16.15 -4.31
CA HIS A 184 -8.21 -15.12 -3.30
C HIS A 184 -8.12 -13.67 -3.83
N SER A 185 -8.33 -12.70 -2.92
CA SER A 185 -8.56 -11.27 -3.24
C SER A 185 -7.32 -10.41 -3.50
N HIS A 186 -6.11 -10.97 -3.70
CA HIS A 186 -4.91 -10.19 -4.00
C HIS A 186 -4.62 -10.05 -5.50
N ILE A 187 -4.04 -8.91 -5.87
CA ILE A 187 -3.92 -8.43 -7.27
C ILE A 187 -3.07 -9.32 -8.17
N ASP A 188 -2.11 -10.03 -7.60
CA ASP A 188 -1.24 -10.98 -8.31
C ASP A 188 -1.94 -12.29 -8.69
N HIS A 189 -3.20 -12.47 -8.31
CA HIS A 189 -3.99 -13.65 -8.64
C HIS A 189 -5.13 -13.34 -9.62
N TYR A 190 -5.59 -12.09 -9.67
CA TYR A 190 -6.66 -11.64 -10.57
C TYR A 190 -6.21 -10.62 -11.64
N GLY A 191 -4.98 -10.13 -11.57
CA GLY A 191 -4.48 -9.04 -12.39
C GLY A 191 -4.45 -9.33 -13.90
N GLY A 192 -4.40 -10.59 -14.33
CA GLY A 192 -4.47 -10.97 -15.75
C GLY A 192 -5.79 -11.57 -16.23
N MET A 193 -6.86 -11.49 -15.43
CA MET A 193 -8.15 -12.09 -15.78
C MET A 193 -8.68 -11.66 -17.15
N GLU A 194 -8.54 -10.39 -17.53
CA GLU A 194 -8.99 -9.90 -18.84
C GLU A 194 -8.25 -10.59 -19.99
N THR A 195 -6.97 -10.91 -19.82
CA THR A 195 -6.20 -11.66 -20.81
C THR A 195 -6.66 -13.11 -20.88
N VAL A 196 -6.83 -13.80 -19.75
CA VAL A 196 -7.27 -15.21 -19.74
C VAL A 196 -8.67 -15.37 -20.35
N ALA A 197 -9.58 -14.43 -20.07
CA ALA A 197 -10.95 -14.47 -20.59
C ALA A 197 -11.02 -14.47 -22.13
N LYS A 198 -9.99 -13.98 -22.83
CA LYS A 198 -9.90 -14.01 -24.32
C LYS A 198 -9.70 -15.42 -24.88
N TYR A 199 -9.23 -16.36 -24.06
CA TYR A 199 -8.98 -17.76 -24.45
C TYR A 199 -10.16 -18.69 -24.15
N PHE A 200 -11.24 -18.15 -23.58
CA PHE A 200 -12.42 -18.91 -23.23
C PHE A 200 -13.06 -19.57 -24.45
N ILE A 201 -13.66 -20.74 -24.24
CA ILE A 201 -14.41 -21.44 -25.28
C ILE A 201 -15.63 -20.64 -25.76
N ASP A 202 -16.04 -20.85 -27.01
CA ASP A 202 -17.23 -20.25 -27.60
C ASP A 202 -18.51 -21.01 -27.23
N SER A 203 -19.21 -20.61 -26.15
CA SER A 203 -20.67 -20.74 -25.88
C SER A 203 -21.05 -20.47 -24.40
N GLY A 204 -22.21 -19.83 -24.16
CA GLY A 204 -22.97 -19.72 -22.89
C GLY A 204 -22.41 -18.84 -21.76
N ASN A 205 -23.20 -17.94 -21.16
CA ASN A 205 -22.88 -17.34 -19.85
C ASN A 205 -22.85 -18.45 -18.78
N GLY A 206 -21.87 -18.42 -17.88
CA GLY A 206 -21.60 -19.46 -16.86
C GLY A 206 -22.73 -19.65 -15.86
N ASN A 207 -23.78 -20.38 -16.24
CA ASN A 207 -24.89 -20.76 -15.37
C ASN A 207 -24.64 -22.14 -14.72
N ILE A 208 -25.17 -22.34 -13.52
CA ILE A 208 -25.14 -23.64 -12.83
C ILE A 208 -26.35 -24.46 -13.28
N ASP A 209 -26.14 -25.74 -13.64
CA ASP A 209 -27.24 -26.71 -13.84
C ASP A 209 -27.69 -27.22 -12.47
N GLU A 210 -28.80 -26.69 -11.96
CA GLU A 210 -29.36 -26.96 -10.62
C GLU A 210 -30.14 -28.28 -10.53
N LYS A 211 -29.60 -29.39 -11.06
CA LYS A 211 -30.18 -30.71 -10.76
C LYS A 211 -29.77 -31.14 -9.35
N GLU A 212 -30.67 -30.91 -8.39
CA GLU A 212 -30.47 -31.25 -6.98
C GLU A 212 -30.80 -32.71 -6.65
N SER A 213 -29.88 -33.38 -5.95
CA SER A 213 -30.16 -34.37 -4.91
C SER A 213 -29.06 -34.25 -3.84
N GLU A 214 -29.29 -34.65 -2.59
CA GLU A 214 -28.28 -34.57 -1.50
C GLU A 214 -26.96 -35.31 -1.81
N ASN A 215 -26.95 -36.15 -2.85
CA ASN A 215 -25.79 -36.92 -3.30
C ASN A 215 -25.22 -36.49 -4.67
N ASP A 216 -25.84 -35.56 -5.38
CA ASP A 216 -25.43 -35.15 -6.73
C ASP A 216 -24.68 -33.80 -6.73
N VAL A 217 -23.46 -33.81 -7.26
CA VAL A 217 -22.57 -32.65 -7.37
C VAL A 217 -23.07 -31.68 -8.45
N LYS A 218 -23.12 -30.38 -8.16
CA LYS A 218 -23.60 -29.34 -9.11
C LYS A 218 -22.65 -29.17 -10.29
N LYS A 219 -23.19 -29.06 -11.50
CA LYS A 219 -22.40 -28.82 -12.73
C LYS A 219 -22.42 -27.34 -13.10
N VAL A 220 -21.25 -26.76 -13.32
CA VAL A 220 -21.10 -25.38 -13.78
C VAL A 220 -20.89 -25.37 -15.30
N ALA A 221 -21.66 -24.54 -16.02
CA ALA A 221 -21.44 -24.32 -17.45
C ALA A 221 -20.10 -23.61 -17.69
N ASN A 222 -19.54 -23.75 -18.90
CA ASN A 222 -18.26 -23.14 -19.25
C ASN A 222 -18.32 -21.60 -19.21
N ARG A 223 -17.15 -20.95 -19.33
CA ARG A 223 -16.91 -19.51 -19.18
C ARG A 223 -17.15 -18.98 -17.76
N PHE A 224 -16.93 -19.81 -16.76
CA PHE A 224 -17.01 -19.41 -15.36
C PHE A 224 -15.75 -18.68 -14.89
N ILE A 225 -15.94 -17.83 -13.90
CA ILE A 225 -14.96 -17.15 -13.06
C ILE A 225 -15.45 -17.40 -11.64
N LEU A 226 -14.78 -18.32 -10.94
CA LEU A 226 -15.09 -18.64 -9.55
C LEU A 226 -14.12 -17.89 -8.63
N ALA A 227 -14.63 -17.33 -7.55
CA ALA A 227 -13.81 -16.73 -6.50
C ALA A 227 -14.45 -17.02 -5.11
N PRO A 228 -13.70 -16.93 -4.00
CA PRO A 228 -14.29 -17.04 -2.67
C PRO A 228 -15.26 -15.88 -2.40
N ALA A 229 -16.27 -16.11 -1.58
CA ALA A 229 -17.21 -15.07 -1.18
C ALA A 229 -16.49 -13.88 -0.52
N GLY A 230 -16.91 -12.66 -0.88
CA GLY A 230 -16.27 -11.41 -0.44
C GLY A 230 -15.05 -10.99 -1.28
N PHE A 231 -14.68 -11.75 -2.32
CA PHE A 231 -13.57 -11.42 -3.21
C PHE A 231 -13.62 -9.97 -3.71
N TYR A 232 -14.77 -9.54 -4.25
CA TYR A 232 -14.91 -8.21 -4.83
C TYR A 232 -14.66 -7.10 -3.80
N ASP A 233 -15.33 -7.19 -2.65
CA ASP A 233 -15.29 -6.16 -1.61
C ASP A 233 -13.89 -6.03 -1.02
N HIS A 234 -13.22 -7.16 -0.76
CA HIS A 234 -11.88 -7.16 -0.20
C HIS A 234 -10.83 -6.68 -1.21
N SER A 235 -10.90 -7.10 -2.49
CA SER A 235 -9.99 -6.60 -3.53
C SER A 235 -10.12 -5.09 -3.75
N VAL A 236 -11.33 -4.54 -3.66
CA VAL A 236 -11.55 -3.09 -3.73
C VAL A 236 -10.99 -2.39 -2.50
N SER A 237 -11.38 -2.81 -1.29
CA SER A 237 -11.00 -2.12 -0.06
C SER A 237 -9.48 -2.00 0.09
N GLU A 238 -8.76 -3.06 -0.24
CA GLU A 238 -7.31 -3.12 -0.09
C GLU A 238 -6.60 -2.27 -1.15
N ASN A 239 -6.98 -2.40 -2.42
CA ASN A 239 -6.21 -1.80 -3.52
C ASN A 239 -6.66 -0.38 -3.90
N VAL A 240 -7.87 0.02 -3.52
CA VAL A 240 -8.46 1.29 -3.93
C VAL A 240 -8.40 2.32 -2.81
N TYR A 241 -8.91 2.00 -1.61
CA TYR A 241 -9.09 2.99 -0.54
C TYR A 241 -7.77 3.57 -0.06
N LEU A 242 -6.72 2.74 -0.02
CA LEU A 242 -5.37 3.13 0.40
C LEU A 242 -4.32 2.94 -0.70
N GLY A 243 -4.74 2.88 -1.97
CA GLY A 243 -3.87 2.50 -3.10
C GLY A 243 -2.58 3.33 -3.21
N ASN A 244 -2.61 4.63 -2.89
CA ASN A 244 -1.41 5.48 -2.93
C ASN A 244 -0.42 5.16 -1.80
N ALA A 245 -0.90 5.05 -0.56
CA ALA A 245 -0.05 4.74 0.59
C ALA A 245 0.51 3.31 0.48
N MET A 246 -0.34 2.34 0.14
CA MET A 246 0.08 0.96 -0.07
C MET A 246 1.05 0.84 -1.25
N GLY A 247 0.77 1.49 -2.38
CA GLY A 247 1.65 1.47 -3.56
C GLY A 247 3.05 2.02 -3.27
N ARG A 248 3.14 3.14 -2.53
CA ARG A 248 4.42 3.74 -2.13
C ARG A 248 5.20 2.87 -1.14
N ARG A 249 4.54 2.19 -0.21
CA ARG A 249 5.19 1.25 0.72
C ARG A 249 5.56 -0.08 0.04
N ALA A 250 4.75 -0.52 -0.92
CA ALA A 250 5.02 -1.70 -1.73
C ALA A 250 6.33 -1.57 -2.52
N SER A 251 6.67 -0.36 -3.00
CA SER A 251 7.94 -0.15 -3.71
C SER A 251 9.18 -0.47 -2.85
N TYR A 252 9.09 -0.27 -1.53
CA TYR A 252 10.12 -0.68 -0.58
C TYR A 252 10.07 -2.18 -0.30
N GLN A 253 8.88 -2.74 -0.03
CA GLN A 253 8.71 -4.18 0.23
C GLN A 253 9.25 -5.04 -0.93
N TYR A 254 8.99 -4.61 -2.16
CA TYR A 254 9.33 -5.35 -3.37
C TYR A 254 10.59 -4.82 -4.07
N GLY A 255 11.25 -3.80 -3.53
CA GLY A 255 12.50 -3.29 -4.10
C GLY A 255 12.37 -2.83 -5.56
N SER A 256 11.22 -2.29 -5.96
CA SER A 256 10.85 -2.12 -7.38
C SER A 256 11.82 -1.26 -8.21
N PHE A 257 12.65 -0.46 -7.54
CA PHE A 257 13.65 0.43 -8.12
C PHE A 257 15.10 0.09 -7.74
N ILE A 258 15.31 -1.00 -7.00
CA ILE A 258 16.64 -1.57 -6.68
C ILE A 258 16.82 -2.96 -7.32
N LYS A 259 16.09 -3.21 -8.41
CA LYS A 259 16.27 -4.41 -9.24
C LYS A 259 17.70 -4.45 -9.80
N PRO A 260 18.31 -5.63 -9.95
CA PRO A 260 19.66 -5.75 -10.50
C PRO A 260 19.79 -5.04 -11.85
N SER A 261 20.74 -4.12 -11.96
CA SER A 261 20.96 -3.38 -13.20
C SER A 261 21.72 -4.18 -14.26
N ASP A 262 22.49 -5.18 -13.84
CA ASP A 262 23.22 -6.09 -14.72
C ASP A 262 23.38 -7.50 -14.08
N PRO A 263 23.77 -8.53 -14.87
CA PRO A 263 23.85 -9.91 -14.41
C PRO A 263 24.83 -10.22 -13.26
N ASN A 264 25.62 -9.28 -12.76
CA ASN A 264 26.53 -9.48 -11.61
C ASN A 264 26.15 -8.62 -10.39
N ASP A 265 25.07 -7.84 -10.47
CA ASP A 265 24.62 -6.99 -9.36
C ASP A 265 23.91 -7.80 -8.28
N VAL A 266 24.63 -8.05 -7.19
CA VAL A 266 24.13 -8.75 -5.99
C VAL A 266 23.78 -7.79 -4.84
N HIS A 267 23.83 -6.49 -5.09
CA HIS A 267 23.69 -5.47 -4.04
C HIS A 267 22.26 -4.98 -3.86
N GLY A 268 21.37 -5.25 -4.83
CA GLY A 268 19.95 -4.90 -4.80
C GLY A 268 19.01 -6.03 -4.38
N GLU A 269 17.84 -6.07 -5.01
CA GLU A 269 16.82 -7.13 -4.90
C GLU A 269 17.41 -8.49 -5.31
N ILE A 270 17.04 -9.55 -4.58
CA ILE A 270 17.48 -10.94 -4.86
C ILE A 270 16.30 -11.85 -5.13
N SER A 271 15.27 -11.75 -4.30
CA SER A 271 13.97 -12.40 -4.42
C SER A 271 13.08 -11.83 -3.31
N ILE A 272 11.78 -11.93 -3.48
CA ILE A 272 10.79 -11.56 -2.47
C ILE A 272 10.28 -12.77 -1.67
N GLY A 273 10.93 -13.93 -1.75
CA GLY A 273 10.53 -15.14 -1.02
C GLY A 273 9.50 -16.00 -1.77
N ILE A 274 8.33 -15.42 -2.06
CA ILE A 274 7.24 -16.11 -2.80
C ILE A 274 7.42 -16.08 -4.33
N GLY A 275 8.35 -15.25 -4.82
CA GLY A 275 8.68 -15.11 -6.24
C GLY A 275 9.92 -14.27 -6.44
N GLN A 276 10.25 -13.95 -7.69
CA GLN A 276 11.48 -13.19 -7.98
C GLN A 276 11.35 -11.70 -7.66
N GLY A 277 10.14 -11.13 -7.76
CA GLY A 277 9.86 -9.69 -7.63
C GLY A 277 8.50 -9.34 -8.23
N GLN A 278 8.17 -8.04 -8.30
CA GLN A 278 6.88 -7.53 -8.79
C GLN A 278 6.93 -7.04 -10.26
N SER A 279 5.94 -7.38 -11.08
CA SER A 279 5.74 -6.80 -12.42
C SER A 279 5.13 -5.40 -12.37
N THR A 280 5.43 -4.56 -13.38
CA THR A 280 4.98 -3.15 -13.45
C THR A 280 3.97 -2.89 -14.58
N GLY A 281 3.32 -3.95 -15.07
CA GLY A 281 2.37 -3.90 -16.17
C GLY A 281 0.98 -3.42 -15.76
N ARG A 282 0.02 -3.51 -16.67
CA ARG A 282 -1.36 -3.06 -16.43
C ARG A 282 -2.19 -4.20 -15.81
N PRO A 283 -2.66 -4.06 -14.56
CA PRO A 283 -3.61 -5.02 -13.99
C PRO A 283 -4.99 -4.89 -14.66
N SER A 284 -5.75 -5.97 -14.62
CA SER A 284 -7.17 -6.01 -14.94
C SER A 284 -7.97 -5.22 -13.91
N ALA A 285 -9.09 -4.66 -14.33
CA ALA A 285 -10.01 -4.06 -13.36
C ALA A 285 -10.63 -5.15 -12.48
N VAL A 286 -10.83 -4.85 -11.19
CA VAL A 286 -11.53 -5.76 -10.27
C VAL A 286 -12.98 -5.88 -10.75
N GLY A 287 -13.36 -7.08 -11.21
CA GLY A 287 -14.70 -7.41 -11.65
C GLY A 287 -15.37 -8.40 -10.69
N LYS A 288 -16.71 -8.45 -10.70
CA LYS A 288 -17.43 -9.49 -9.95
C LYS A 288 -17.23 -10.86 -10.60
N PRO A 289 -16.94 -11.92 -9.82
CA PRO A 289 -16.90 -13.27 -10.34
C PRO A 289 -18.29 -13.68 -10.85
N THR A 290 -18.36 -14.68 -11.73
CA THR A 290 -19.66 -15.21 -12.17
C THR A 290 -20.35 -15.95 -11.02
N ILE A 291 -19.57 -16.60 -10.15
CA ILE A 291 -20.07 -17.29 -8.96
C ILE A 291 -19.09 -17.06 -7.81
N GLU A 292 -19.62 -16.63 -6.66
CA GLU A 292 -18.89 -16.64 -5.40
C GLU A 292 -19.15 -17.93 -4.63
N ILE A 293 -18.07 -18.57 -4.18
CA ILE A 293 -18.14 -19.76 -3.32
C ILE A 293 -18.36 -19.29 -1.88
N SER A 294 -19.59 -19.45 -1.37
CA SER A 294 -20.00 -18.96 -0.04
C SER A 294 -20.00 -20.01 1.07
N LYS A 295 -19.80 -21.29 0.72
CA LYS A 295 -19.60 -22.39 1.66
C LYS A 295 -18.73 -23.47 1.02
N ASN A 296 -18.11 -24.31 1.85
CA ASN A 296 -17.43 -25.51 1.37
C ASN A 296 -18.40 -26.34 0.51
N THR A 297 -18.00 -26.63 -0.71
CA THR A 297 -18.85 -27.28 -1.70
C THR A 297 -18.02 -28.07 -2.69
N THR A 298 -18.65 -28.99 -3.38
CA THR A 298 -18.06 -29.70 -4.51
C THR A 298 -18.78 -29.27 -5.78
N LEU A 299 -18.04 -29.00 -6.85
CA LEU A 299 -18.58 -28.68 -8.16
C LEU A 299 -17.97 -29.60 -9.22
N ILE A 300 -18.74 -29.91 -10.26
CA ILE A 300 -18.21 -30.47 -11.51
C ILE A 300 -17.93 -29.31 -12.45
N LEU A 301 -16.66 -29.15 -12.82
CA LEU A 301 -16.18 -28.16 -13.77
C LEU A 301 -15.77 -28.90 -15.04
N ASP A 302 -16.59 -28.74 -16.09
CA ASP A 302 -16.51 -29.55 -17.32
C ASP A 302 -16.65 -31.06 -17.05
N LYS A 303 -15.54 -31.79 -16.89
CA LYS A 303 -15.52 -33.25 -16.62
C LYS A 303 -14.74 -33.65 -15.36
N ILE A 304 -14.24 -32.70 -14.58
CA ILE A 304 -13.57 -32.99 -13.29
C ILE A 304 -14.38 -32.49 -12.10
N LYS A 305 -14.26 -33.19 -10.98
CA LYS A 305 -14.74 -32.74 -9.68
C LYS A 305 -13.69 -31.86 -9.01
N VAL A 306 -14.14 -30.75 -8.43
CA VAL A 306 -13.32 -29.87 -7.61
C VAL A 306 -14.04 -29.62 -6.28
N GLU A 307 -13.34 -29.91 -5.19
CA GLU A 307 -13.79 -29.68 -3.82
C GLU A 307 -13.20 -28.36 -3.31
N PHE A 308 -14.06 -27.44 -2.91
CA PHE A 308 -13.70 -26.10 -2.45
C PHE A 308 -13.74 -26.04 -0.93
N GLN A 309 -12.64 -25.61 -0.30
CA GLN A 309 -12.54 -25.34 1.12
C GLN A 309 -12.27 -23.84 1.32
N LEU A 310 -13.25 -23.10 1.83
CA LEU A 310 -13.07 -21.70 2.18
C LEU A 310 -12.15 -21.56 3.40
N THR A 311 -11.24 -20.60 3.32
CA THR A 311 -10.28 -20.24 4.38
C THR A 311 -10.26 -18.72 4.56
N PRO A 312 -11.36 -18.06 4.91
CA PRO A 312 -11.36 -16.60 5.06
C PRO A 312 -10.47 -16.13 6.21
N GLY A 313 -9.78 -15.01 6.02
CA GLY A 313 -8.93 -14.37 7.03
C GLY A 313 -7.57 -15.02 7.25
N THR A 314 -7.13 -15.90 6.34
CA THR A 314 -5.81 -16.55 6.32
C THR A 314 -4.79 -15.67 5.62
N GLU A 315 -4.30 -16.04 4.43
CA GLU A 315 -3.46 -15.17 3.63
C GLU A 315 -4.28 -13.97 3.16
N ALA A 316 -5.52 -14.18 2.73
CA ALA A 316 -6.43 -13.09 2.37
C ALA A 316 -7.74 -13.13 3.16
N PRO A 317 -8.47 -12.00 3.25
CA PRO A 317 -9.81 -11.98 3.84
C PRO A 317 -10.79 -12.94 3.14
N ALA A 318 -10.72 -13.05 1.80
CA ALA A 318 -11.45 -14.01 1.00
C ALA A 318 -10.47 -14.94 0.28
N GLU A 319 -10.38 -16.20 0.71
CA GLU A 319 -9.45 -17.21 0.18
C GLU A 319 -10.08 -18.61 0.22
N MET A 320 -9.62 -19.50 -0.67
CA MET A 320 -10.04 -20.90 -0.69
C MET A 320 -8.97 -21.87 -1.23
N ASN A 321 -8.90 -23.06 -0.64
CA ASN A 321 -8.17 -24.20 -1.18
C ASN A 321 -9.06 -25.03 -2.12
N ASN A 322 -8.43 -25.78 -3.04
CA ASN A 322 -9.15 -26.66 -3.96
C ASN A 322 -8.52 -28.06 -4.02
N TYR A 323 -9.32 -29.11 -3.86
CA TYR A 323 -8.88 -30.49 -4.04
C TYR A 323 -9.50 -31.10 -5.31
N ILE A 324 -8.69 -31.84 -6.07
CA ILE A 324 -9.06 -32.48 -7.35
C ILE A 324 -8.94 -34.01 -7.17
N PRO A 325 -10.02 -34.71 -6.81
CA PRO A 325 -9.97 -36.13 -6.45
C PRO A 325 -9.44 -37.04 -7.57
N GLU A 326 -9.83 -36.79 -8.82
CA GLU A 326 -9.42 -37.55 -10.00
C GLU A 326 -7.91 -37.51 -10.23
N TYR A 327 -7.25 -36.45 -9.75
CA TYR A 327 -5.81 -36.26 -9.85
C TYR A 327 -5.08 -36.46 -8.53
N ARG A 328 -5.80 -36.68 -7.42
CA ARG A 328 -5.24 -36.69 -6.05
C ARG A 328 -4.33 -35.49 -5.82
N ALA A 329 -4.73 -34.33 -6.34
CA ALA A 329 -3.94 -33.10 -6.36
C ALA A 329 -4.62 -32.03 -5.50
N LEU A 330 -3.84 -31.35 -4.67
CA LEU A 330 -4.34 -30.33 -3.75
C LEU A 330 -3.71 -28.97 -4.08
N TRP A 331 -4.56 -28.05 -4.51
CA TRP A 331 -4.23 -26.63 -4.66
C TRP A 331 -4.41 -25.93 -3.32
N LEU A 332 -3.32 -25.39 -2.77
CA LEU A 332 -3.30 -24.73 -1.46
C LEU A 332 -3.38 -23.20 -1.52
N ALA A 333 -3.79 -22.64 -2.67
CA ALA A 333 -3.85 -21.19 -2.88
C ALA A 333 -2.54 -20.53 -2.44
N GLU A 334 -2.56 -19.72 -1.38
CA GLU A 334 -1.38 -19.16 -0.76
C GLU A 334 -1.28 -19.48 0.75
N ASN A 335 -2.18 -20.34 1.24
CA ASN A 335 -2.20 -20.83 2.61
C ASN A 335 -0.95 -21.64 3.00
N CYS A 336 -0.29 -22.24 2.02
CA CYS A 336 0.85 -23.13 2.22
C CYS A 336 1.82 -22.97 1.04
N SER A 337 2.85 -22.16 1.23
CA SER A 337 3.89 -21.86 0.24
C SER A 337 5.26 -22.35 0.70
N GLY A 338 6.31 -22.08 -0.09
CA GLY A 338 7.69 -22.45 0.22
C GLY A 338 8.37 -21.55 1.26
N THR A 339 7.62 -20.83 2.09
CA THR A 339 8.11 -19.86 3.08
C THR A 339 7.10 -19.67 4.22
N LEU A 340 7.57 -19.16 5.37
CA LEU A 340 6.68 -18.48 6.32
C LEU A 340 6.08 -17.23 5.64
N HIS A 341 4.76 -17.09 5.69
CA HIS A 341 4.05 -15.96 5.11
C HIS A 341 3.83 -14.82 6.11
N ASN A 342 3.37 -13.69 5.59
CA ASN A 342 3.01 -12.50 6.36
C ASN A 342 1.69 -12.70 7.10
N LEU A 343 1.67 -12.40 8.40
CA LEU A 343 0.45 -12.05 9.13
C LEU A 343 0.12 -10.56 9.03
N TYR A 344 1.14 -9.76 8.74
CA TYR A 344 1.05 -8.36 8.34
C TYR A 344 2.08 -8.13 7.24
N THR A 345 1.63 -7.56 6.12
CA THR A 345 2.49 -7.22 4.98
C THR A 345 3.07 -5.82 5.16
N LEU A 346 4.35 -5.61 4.81
CA LEU A 346 5.04 -4.33 5.04
C LEU A 346 4.42 -3.17 4.22
N ARG A 347 3.80 -3.48 3.08
CA ARG A 347 3.04 -2.52 2.25
C ARG A 347 1.81 -1.96 2.97
N GLY A 348 1.36 -2.60 4.04
CA GLY A 348 0.16 -2.27 4.79
C GLY A 348 -1.06 -3.02 4.28
N ALA A 349 -1.76 -3.70 5.18
CA ALA A 349 -3.06 -4.34 5.00
C ALA A 349 -3.69 -4.59 6.37
N GLU A 350 -4.91 -5.13 6.40
CA GLU A 350 -5.49 -5.67 7.64
C GLU A 350 -4.65 -6.84 8.18
N ILE A 351 -4.69 -7.05 9.50
CA ILE A 351 -3.93 -8.12 10.15
C ILE A 351 -4.65 -9.46 9.98
N ARG A 352 -3.91 -10.45 9.52
CA ARG A 352 -4.39 -11.81 9.25
C ARG A 352 -4.49 -12.65 10.53
N ASP A 353 -5.31 -13.70 10.51
CA ASP A 353 -5.54 -14.56 11.66
C ASP A 353 -4.68 -15.83 11.66
N ALA A 354 -3.54 -15.79 12.35
CA ALA A 354 -2.67 -16.96 12.51
C ALA A 354 -3.35 -18.20 13.13
N LYS A 355 -4.30 -17.99 14.05
CA LYS A 355 -5.01 -19.10 14.71
C LYS A 355 -6.01 -19.73 13.75
N ALA A 356 -6.77 -18.91 13.01
CA ALA A 356 -7.67 -19.40 11.98
C ALA A 356 -6.89 -20.12 10.87
N TRP A 357 -5.77 -19.55 10.43
CA TRP A 357 -4.88 -20.13 9.42
C TRP A 357 -4.37 -21.51 9.83
N ALA A 358 -3.82 -21.65 11.04
CA ALA A 358 -3.43 -22.95 11.57
C ALA A 358 -4.61 -23.93 11.64
N SER A 359 -5.80 -23.47 12.04
CA SER A 359 -7.01 -24.30 12.11
C SER A 359 -7.46 -24.79 10.72
N TYR A 360 -7.47 -23.93 9.71
CA TYR A 360 -7.84 -24.31 8.34
C TYR A 360 -6.86 -25.31 7.76
N LEU A 361 -5.55 -25.12 7.96
CA LEU A 361 -4.53 -26.10 7.55
C LEU A 361 -4.71 -27.45 8.26
N MET A 362 -5.06 -27.46 9.54
CA MET A 362 -5.38 -28.72 10.24
C MET A 362 -6.62 -29.41 9.66
N GLN A 363 -7.64 -28.66 9.25
CA GLN A 363 -8.81 -29.21 8.55
C GLN A 363 -8.40 -29.77 7.17
N THR A 364 -7.56 -29.06 6.43
CA THR A 364 -7.02 -29.51 5.13
C THR A 364 -6.22 -30.81 5.28
N ALA A 365 -5.35 -30.91 6.29
CA ALA A 365 -4.58 -32.10 6.58
C ALA A 365 -5.47 -33.31 6.92
N LEU A 366 -6.59 -33.08 7.63
CA LEU A 366 -7.57 -34.12 7.95
C LEU A 366 -8.34 -34.59 6.71
N LEU A 367 -8.80 -33.65 5.87
CA LEU A 367 -9.64 -33.94 4.72
C LEU A 367 -8.86 -34.59 3.56
N TYR A 368 -7.67 -34.05 3.27
CA TYR A 368 -6.98 -34.33 2.02
C TYR A 368 -5.58 -34.94 2.20
N GLY A 369 -4.91 -34.69 3.33
CA GLY A 369 -3.48 -35.00 3.51
C GLY A 369 -3.07 -36.45 3.17
N ASP A 370 -3.85 -37.44 3.57
CA ASP A 370 -3.54 -38.86 3.31
C ASP A 370 -3.89 -39.29 1.86
N ASN A 371 -4.78 -38.56 1.19
CA ASN A 371 -5.28 -38.87 -0.14
C ASN A 371 -4.65 -38.04 -1.27
N THR A 372 -3.71 -37.16 -0.94
CA THR A 372 -3.01 -36.31 -1.89
C THR A 372 -1.66 -36.91 -2.29
N ASP A 373 -1.38 -36.91 -3.60
CA ASP A 373 -0.08 -37.31 -4.17
C ASP A 373 0.78 -36.09 -4.55
N VAL A 374 0.18 -34.91 -4.73
CA VAL A 374 0.89 -33.66 -5.01
C VAL A 374 0.18 -32.45 -4.41
N ILE A 375 0.95 -31.56 -3.79
CA ILE A 375 0.52 -30.19 -3.47
C ILE A 375 1.14 -29.22 -4.45
N PHE A 376 0.38 -28.22 -4.85
CA PHE A 376 0.79 -27.14 -5.72
C PHE A 376 0.03 -25.88 -5.32
N GLN A 377 0.57 -24.71 -5.65
CA GLN A 377 0.08 -23.45 -5.10
C GLN A 377 0.42 -22.26 -6.00
N SER A 378 -0.11 -21.09 -5.66
CA SER A 378 0.00 -19.87 -6.48
C SER A 378 1.41 -19.27 -6.53
N HIS A 379 2.31 -19.69 -5.64
CA HIS A 379 3.71 -19.23 -5.57
C HIS A 379 4.70 -20.38 -5.42
N ASN A 380 5.99 -20.12 -5.66
CA ASN A 380 7.05 -21.14 -5.55
C ASN A 380 6.76 -22.42 -6.37
N TRP A 381 7.12 -23.61 -5.86
CA TRP A 381 7.10 -24.89 -6.57
C TRP A 381 6.31 -25.99 -5.84
N PRO A 382 5.77 -27.00 -6.55
CA PRO A 382 5.01 -28.11 -5.95
C PRO A 382 5.85 -29.06 -5.09
N HIS A 383 5.18 -29.93 -4.32
CA HIS A 383 5.78 -31.06 -3.62
C HIS A 383 5.00 -32.36 -3.86
N TRP A 384 5.72 -33.46 -4.06
CA TRP A 384 5.14 -34.76 -4.45
C TRP A 384 5.37 -35.83 -3.39
N ARG A 385 4.39 -36.74 -3.27
CA ARG A 385 4.55 -38.04 -2.61
C ARG A 385 5.20 -39.02 -3.58
N SER A 386 6.32 -39.61 -3.17
CA SER A 386 7.00 -40.74 -3.83
C SER A 386 7.13 -40.61 -5.36
N LYS A 387 7.80 -39.54 -5.82
CA LYS A 387 8.10 -39.29 -7.23
C LYS A 387 9.58 -39.50 -7.52
N THR A 388 9.93 -40.04 -8.67
CA THR A 388 11.33 -40.13 -9.13
C THR A 388 11.52 -39.19 -10.32
N ASP A 389 12.57 -38.38 -10.27
CA ASP A 389 12.94 -37.50 -11.37
C ASP A 389 13.66 -38.24 -12.51
N GLU A 390 13.88 -37.54 -13.63
CA GLU A 390 14.57 -38.10 -14.80
C GLU A 390 16.03 -38.48 -14.52
N LYS A 391 16.62 -37.89 -13.46
CA LYS A 391 17.99 -38.12 -12.99
C LYS A 391 18.07 -39.26 -11.96
N GLY A 392 16.93 -39.85 -11.56
CA GLY A 392 16.83 -40.93 -10.58
C GLY A 392 16.72 -40.48 -9.12
N ASN A 393 16.58 -39.18 -8.83
CA ASN A 393 16.38 -38.67 -7.48
C ASN A 393 14.93 -38.95 -7.04
N VAL A 394 14.76 -39.39 -5.80
CA VAL A 394 13.45 -39.62 -5.21
C VAL A 394 13.00 -38.37 -4.45
N LEU A 395 11.95 -37.72 -4.94
CA LEU A 395 11.22 -36.66 -4.27
C LEU A 395 10.07 -37.32 -3.49
N ASP A 396 10.17 -37.35 -2.17
CA ASP A 396 9.16 -37.99 -1.32
C ASP A 396 8.83 -37.11 -0.12
N VAL A 397 7.77 -36.33 -0.28
CA VAL A 397 7.22 -35.46 0.77
C VAL A 397 5.99 -36.11 1.37
N ASP A 398 6.00 -36.24 2.70
CA ASP A 398 4.78 -36.52 3.46
C ASP A 398 3.90 -35.26 3.43
N ILE A 399 2.93 -35.25 2.50
CA ILE A 399 2.01 -34.13 2.29
C ILE A 399 1.25 -33.75 3.56
N ARG A 400 0.79 -34.74 4.33
CA ARG A 400 0.04 -34.46 5.56
C ARG A 400 0.95 -33.78 6.58
N LYS A 401 2.19 -34.26 6.70
CA LYS A 401 3.19 -33.63 7.57
C LYS A 401 3.56 -32.22 7.11
N PHE A 402 3.72 -31.99 5.80
CA PHE A 402 4.02 -30.66 5.26
C PHE A 402 2.98 -29.62 5.69
N ILE A 403 1.69 -29.94 5.50
CA ILE A 403 0.58 -29.06 5.90
C ILE A 403 0.56 -28.82 7.42
N ILE A 404 0.82 -29.87 8.23
CA ILE A 404 0.85 -29.75 9.69
C ILE A 404 2.04 -28.92 10.17
N ASP A 405 3.20 -29.06 9.54
CA ASP A 405 4.39 -28.27 9.85
C ASP A 405 4.11 -26.78 9.59
N THR A 406 3.46 -26.43 8.47
CA THR A 406 3.00 -25.06 8.19
C THR A 406 1.97 -24.57 9.21
N ALA A 407 0.99 -25.40 9.59
CA ALA A 407 0.04 -25.05 10.65
C ALA A 407 0.74 -24.77 11.98
N SER A 408 1.79 -25.55 12.29
CA SER A 408 2.51 -25.49 13.56
C SER A 408 3.24 -24.16 13.76
N ILE A 409 3.86 -23.59 12.71
CA ILE A 409 4.59 -22.32 12.84
C ILE A 409 3.64 -21.15 13.12
N TYR A 410 2.50 -21.07 12.41
CA TYR A 410 1.50 -20.04 12.68
C TYR A 410 0.95 -20.15 14.10
N LYS A 411 0.60 -21.38 14.53
CA LYS A 411 0.08 -21.61 15.88
C LYS A 411 1.12 -21.31 16.96
N TYR A 412 2.38 -21.66 16.72
CA TYR A 412 3.47 -21.40 17.66
C TYR A 412 3.72 -19.91 17.84
N ILE A 413 3.89 -19.16 16.73
CA ILE A 413 4.07 -17.72 16.76
C ILE A 413 2.88 -17.08 17.48
N HIS A 414 1.65 -17.46 17.14
CA HIS A 414 0.43 -17.00 17.81
C HIS A 414 0.46 -17.24 19.33
N ASP A 415 0.62 -18.49 19.76
CA ASP A 415 0.45 -18.84 21.17
C ASP A 415 1.58 -18.30 22.05
N GLN A 416 2.83 -18.33 21.58
CA GLN A 416 3.96 -17.78 22.34
C GLN A 416 3.88 -16.26 22.44
N THR A 417 3.42 -15.60 21.38
CA THR A 417 3.18 -14.16 21.38
C THR A 417 2.11 -13.78 22.41
N LEU A 418 0.99 -14.50 22.46
CA LEU A 418 -0.05 -14.30 23.50
C LEU A 418 0.44 -14.65 24.90
N LEU A 419 1.24 -15.70 25.05
CA LEU A 419 1.83 -16.07 26.34
C LEU A 419 2.68 -14.92 26.87
N TYR A 420 3.57 -14.36 26.05
CA TYR A 420 4.44 -13.26 26.46
C TYR A 420 3.66 -11.96 26.72
N MET A 421 2.60 -11.65 25.96
CA MET A 421 1.69 -10.55 26.31
C MET A 421 1.08 -10.73 27.69
N ASN A 422 0.58 -11.94 28.00
CA ASN A 422 -0.03 -12.24 29.30
C ASN A 422 1.00 -12.21 30.44
N MET A 423 2.29 -12.34 30.13
CA MET A 423 3.40 -12.13 31.08
C MET A 423 3.75 -10.65 31.27
N GLY A 424 3.12 -9.74 30.53
CA GLY A 424 3.31 -8.29 30.63
C GLY A 424 4.35 -7.70 29.69
N TYR A 425 4.86 -8.48 28.74
CA TYR A 425 5.84 -7.99 27.76
C TYR A 425 5.18 -7.18 26.65
N LYS A 426 5.87 -6.13 26.23
CA LYS A 426 5.45 -5.22 25.15
C LYS A 426 5.78 -5.78 23.77
N MET A 427 5.20 -5.17 22.74
CA MET A 427 5.30 -5.62 21.35
C MET A 427 6.74 -5.94 20.90
N ASP A 428 7.69 -5.04 21.10
CA ASP A 428 9.10 -5.24 20.71
C ASP A 428 9.81 -6.31 21.55
N GLU A 429 9.52 -6.37 22.85
CA GLU A 429 10.08 -7.38 23.76
C GLU A 429 9.59 -8.79 23.39
N VAL A 430 8.30 -8.93 23.09
CA VAL A 430 7.70 -10.18 22.60
C VAL A 430 8.38 -10.65 21.31
N ALA A 431 8.61 -9.73 20.39
CA ALA A 431 9.24 -10.04 19.10
C ALA A 431 10.73 -10.43 19.25
N ASP A 432 11.45 -9.86 20.21
CA ASP A 432 12.86 -10.19 20.51
C ASP A 432 13.00 -11.54 21.24
N MET A 433 12.09 -11.86 22.17
CA MET A 433 12.13 -13.12 22.92
C MET A 433 11.59 -14.33 22.13
N LEU A 434 10.88 -14.11 21.01
CA LEU A 434 10.28 -15.20 20.26
C LEU A 434 11.33 -16.00 19.50
N VAL A 435 11.73 -17.12 20.08
CA VAL A 435 12.64 -18.09 19.44
C VAL A 435 11.83 -19.27 18.89
N LEU A 436 11.94 -19.52 17.59
CA LEU A 436 11.31 -20.70 16.97
C LEU A 436 11.97 -22.01 17.46
N PRO A 437 11.23 -23.12 17.63
CA PRO A 437 11.81 -24.41 17.96
C PRO A 437 12.73 -24.93 16.86
N ARG A 438 13.77 -25.70 17.23
CA ARG A 438 14.78 -26.23 16.28
C ARG A 438 14.17 -27.03 15.12
N GLY A 439 13.07 -27.76 15.36
CA GLY A 439 12.37 -28.51 14.32
C GLY A 439 11.79 -27.61 13.22
N ILE A 440 11.24 -26.45 13.61
CA ILE A 440 10.72 -25.43 12.68
C ILE A 440 11.88 -24.72 11.98
N GLN A 441 12.90 -24.29 12.71
CA GLN A 441 14.05 -23.56 12.15
C GLN A 441 14.83 -24.34 11.07
N LYS A 442 14.79 -25.67 11.12
CA LYS A 442 15.44 -26.57 10.14
C LYS A 442 14.59 -26.86 8.91
N ASN A 443 13.28 -26.67 8.99
CA ASN A 443 12.39 -26.92 7.85
C ASN A 443 12.54 -25.77 6.84
N TRP A 444 13.00 -26.08 5.63
CA TRP A 444 13.24 -25.08 4.60
C TRP A 444 11.97 -24.33 4.19
N SER A 445 10.86 -25.03 4.02
CA SER A 445 9.58 -24.44 3.60
C SER A 445 8.97 -23.51 4.66
N LEU A 446 9.51 -23.49 5.89
CA LEU A 446 9.08 -22.60 6.97
C LEU A 446 10.07 -21.46 7.21
N LYS A 447 11.11 -21.33 6.39
CA LYS A 447 12.08 -20.24 6.49
C LYS A 447 11.40 -18.90 6.23
N PRO A 448 11.87 -17.82 6.88
CA PRO A 448 11.24 -16.51 6.79
C PRO A 448 11.66 -15.71 5.56
N PHE A 449 11.45 -16.25 4.35
CA PHE A 449 11.82 -15.56 3.11
C PHE A 449 10.87 -14.40 2.77
N TYR A 450 9.60 -14.50 3.20
CA TYR A 450 8.59 -13.45 3.00
C TYR A 450 8.17 -12.83 4.34
N GLY A 451 7.41 -13.57 5.15
CA GLY A 451 7.08 -13.19 6.52
C GLY A 451 8.18 -13.57 7.51
N THR A 452 8.28 -12.83 8.62
CA THR A 452 9.27 -13.09 9.67
C THR A 452 8.57 -13.36 10.99
N PRO A 453 9.14 -14.18 11.90
CA PRO A 453 8.60 -14.36 13.24
C PRO A 453 8.47 -13.03 13.99
N VAL A 454 9.41 -12.11 13.76
CA VAL A 454 9.46 -10.79 14.41
C VAL A 454 8.23 -9.97 14.06
N HIS A 455 8.01 -9.65 12.79
CA HIS A 455 6.85 -8.80 12.43
C HIS A 455 5.53 -9.55 12.51
N ASN A 456 5.52 -10.88 12.39
CA ASN A 456 4.32 -11.69 12.63
C ASN A 456 3.90 -11.65 14.11
N ALA A 457 4.85 -11.69 15.05
CA ALA A 457 4.56 -11.51 16.47
C ALA A 457 4.00 -10.10 16.76
N LYS A 458 4.59 -9.06 16.17
CA LYS A 458 4.08 -7.69 16.26
C LYS A 458 2.67 -7.56 15.71
N ALA A 459 2.37 -8.21 14.57
CA ALA A 459 1.04 -8.25 13.98
C ALA A 459 0.02 -8.87 14.95
N ILE A 460 0.35 -10.02 15.55
CA ILE A 460 -0.52 -10.64 16.55
C ILE A 460 -0.71 -9.71 17.77
N TYR A 461 0.35 -9.04 18.24
CA TYR A 461 0.21 -8.03 19.29
C TYR A 461 -0.78 -6.94 18.92
N GLN A 462 -0.60 -6.33 17.74
CA GLN A 462 -1.47 -5.28 17.27
C GLN A 462 -2.92 -5.76 17.10
N LYS A 463 -3.13 -7.02 16.70
CA LYS A 463 -4.48 -7.60 16.58
C LYS A 463 -5.20 -7.71 17.93
N TYR A 464 -4.50 -8.10 18.99
CA TYR A 464 -5.14 -8.37 20.29
C TYR A 464 -5.13 -7.18 21.26
N LEU A 465 -4.08 -6.37 21.25
CA LEU A 465 -3.91 -5.25 22.19
C LEU A 465 -3.82 -3.87 21.50
N GLY A 466 -3.74 -3.84 20.16
CA GLY A 466 -3.63 -2.59 19.42
C GLY A 466 -2.21 -2.00 19.43
N TRP A 467 -2.12 -0.73 19.08
CA TRP A 467 -0.87 0.04 19.01
C TRP A 467 -0.36 0.52 20.38
N TYR A 468 -1.26 0.66 21.36
CA TYR A 468 -0.94 1.23 22.66
C TYR A 468 -0.25 0.20 23.57
N ASP A 469 0.98 0.48 23.99
CA ASP A 469 1.82 -0.43 24.79
C ASP A 469 1.58 -0.32 26.32
N ALA A 470 0.47 0.32 26.73
CA ALA A 470 0.13 0.65 28.11
C ALA A 470 1.06 1.67 28.80
N ASN A 471 2.02 2.28 28.10
CA ASN A 471 2.82 3.38 28.62
C ASN A 471 2.15 4.72 28.24
N PRO A 472 1.61 5.49 29.22
CA PRO A 472 0.82 6.68 28.91
C PRO A 472 1.61 7.78 28.19
N ILE A 473 2.94 7.76 28.22
CA ILE A 473 3.74 8.72 27.44
C ILE A 473 3.55 8.54 25.92
N HIS A 474 3.14 7.35 25.48
CA HIS A 474 2.90 7.05 24.07
C HIS A 474 1.44 7.31 23.63
N LEU A 475 0.52 7.67 24.54
CA LEU A 475 -0.89 7.94 24.18
C LEU A 475 -1.03 9.10 23.19
N GLN A 476 -0.17 10.10 23.35
CA GLN A 476 -0.12 11.31 22.53
C GLN A 476 1.35 11.69 22.31
N GLU A 477 2.09 10.76 21.69
CA GLU A 477 3.48 11.00 21.33
C GLU A 477 3.60 12.17 20.35
N LEU A 478 4.69 12.94 20.46
CA LEU A 478 4.97 13.98 19.49
C LEU A 478 5.15 13.36 18.09
N PRO A 479 4.73 14.06 17.01
CA PRO A 479 5.05 13.64 15.65
C PRO A 479 6.57 13.39 15.48
N PRO A 480 6.99 12.43 14.64
CA PRO A 480 8.39 11.95 14.60
C PRO A 480 9.46 13.05 14.48
N GLU A 481 9.25 14.05 13.61
CA GLU A 481 10.19 15.16 13.45
C GLU A 481 10.28 16.07 14.69
N GLN A 482 9.15 16.29 15.38
CA GLN A 482 9.13 17.10 16.60
C GLN A 482 9.82 16.36 17.74
N LEU A 483 9.54 15.06 17.89
CA LEU A 483 10.21 14.22 18.87
C LEU A 483 11.72 14.18 18.64
N ALA A 484 12.15 13.98 17.39
CA ALA A 484 13.55 13.94 17.01
C ALA A 484 14.28 15.26 17.35
N LYS A 485 13.67 16.43 17.09
CA LYS A 485 14.21 17.74 17.47
C LYS A 485 14.41 17.87 18.98
N GLU A 486 13.42 17.46 19.77
CA GLU A 486 13.52 17.48 21.23
C GLU A 486 14.57 16.51 21.76
N MET A 487 14.63 15.29 21.22
CA MET A 487 15.67 14.31 21.55
C MET A 487 17.06 14.87 21.25
N MET A 488 17.24 15.46 20.07
CA MET A 488 18.50 16.09 19.68
C MET A 488 18.85 17.26 20.59
N ARG A 489 17.90 18.10 21.00
CA ARG A 489 18.14 19.18 21.97
C ARG A 489 18.75 18.66 23.28
N TYR A 490 18.25 17.54 23.81
CA TYR A 490 18.80 16.92 25.02
C TYR A 490 20.17 16.24 24.77
N MET A 491 20.33 15.54 23.64
CA MET A 491 21.57 14.81 23.33
C MET A 491 22.73 15.74 22.93
N GLN A 492 22.45 16.89 22.33
CA GLN A 492 23.43 17.89 21.88
C GLN A 492 24.10 18.67 23.00
N ALA A 493 23.69 18.48 24.26
CA ALA A 493 24.42 18.99 25.42
C ALA A 493 25.89 18.47 25.49
N GLY A 494 26.28 17.50 24.64
CA GLY A 494 27.61 16.86 24.59
C GLY A 494 28.41 16.89 23.26
N SER A 495 28.10 17.77 22.30
CA SER A 495 28.67 17.89 20.91
C SER A 495 28.11 16.92 19.86
N LYS A 496 27.71 17.49 18.71
CA LYS A 496 27.13 16.79 17.55
C LYS A 496 28.15 15.92 16.81
N GLU A 497 29.38 16.41 16.67
CA GLU A 497 30.48 15.71 16.00
C GLU A 497 30.80 14.41 16.71
N LYS A 498 30.72 14.42 18.04
CA LYS A 498 30.88 13.22 18.87
C LYS A 498 29.78 12.19 18.60
N MET A 499 28.52 12.62 18.42
CA MET A 499 27.43 11.69 18.10
C MET A 499 27.65 11.02 16.74
N LEU A 500 28.01 11.79 15.70
CA LEU A 500 28.33 11.23 14.38
C LEU A 500 29.53 10.26 14.44
N SER A 501 30.56 10.58 15.23
CA SER A 501 31.68 9.67 15.48
C SER A 501 31.22 8.38 16.15
N MET A 502 30.37 8.45 17.16
CA MET A 502 29.83 7.26 17.83
C MET A 502 28.99 6.39 16.90
N ILE A 503 28.20 7.00 16.02
CA ILE A 503 27.45 6.26 14.98
C ILE A 503 28.42 5.56 14.03
N SER A 504 29.51 6.21 13.62
CA SER A 504 30.55 5.60 12.78
C SER A 504 31.25 4.44 13.50
N ASP A 505 31.56 4.61 14.79
CA ASP A 505 32.14 3.57 15.64
C ASP A 505 31.18 2.37 15.79
N ASP A 506 29.87 2.61 15.94
CA ASP A 506 28.85 1.56 15.98
C ASP A 506 28.80 0.77 14.66
N ILE A 507 28.87 1.43 13.49
CA ILE A 507 28.97 0.74 12.20
C ILE A 507 30.24 -0.11 12.15
N ALA A 508 31.38 0.45 12.57
CA ALA A 508 32.67 -0.26 12.59
C ALA A 508 32.65 -1.47 13.56
N ALA A 509 31.86 -1.40 14.63
CA ALA A 509 31.66 -2.46 15.61
C ALA A 509 30.54 -3.46 15.26
N GLY A 510 29.81 -3.24 14.16
CA GLY A 510 28.71 -4.11 13.73
C GLY A 510 27.35 -3.83 14.39
N ASN A 511 27.22 -2.72 15.13
CA ASN A 511 25.98 -2.27 15.80
C ASN A 511 25.07 -1.52 14.82
N PHE A 512 24.75 -2.14 13.68
CA PHE A 512 24.09 -1.47 12.56
C PHE A 512 22.70 -0.93 12.89
N TRP A 513 21.91 -1.64 13.70
CA TRP A 513 20.57 -1.16 14.08
C TRP A 513 20.64 0.15 14.87
N THR A 514 21.51 0.21 15.88
CA THR A 514 21.70 1.42 16.71
C THR A 514 22.20 2.58 15.86
N ALA A 515 23.19 2.33 14.99
CA ALA A 515 23.71 3.33 14.09
C ALA A 515 22.62 3.90 13.16
N ALA A 516 21.81 3.04 12.53
CA ALA A 516 20.71 3.45 11.66
C ALA A 516 19.66 4.27 12.41
N TYR A 517 19.22 3.81 13.59
CA TYR A 517 18.23 4.50 14.40
C TYR A 517 18.71 5.90 14.82
N MET A 518 19.92 6.00 15.38
CA MET A 518 20.48 7.27 15.84
C MET A 518 20.74 8.24 14.69
N ALA A 519 21.24 7.75 13.56
CA ALA A 519 21.41 8.57 12.37
C ALA A 519 20.06 9.08 11.83
N ASN A 520 19.01 8.24 11.85
CA ASN A 520 17.67 8.64 11.44
C ASN A 520 17.06 9.72 12.35
N GLN A 521 17.32 9.70 13.66
CA GLN A 521 16.90 10.80 14.54
C GLN A 521 17.57 12.13 14.17
N ILE A 522 18.84 12.13 13.75
CA ILE A 522 19.51 13.34 13.26
C ILE A 522 18.89 13.83 11.94
N ILE A 523 18.55 12.90 11.03
CA ILE A 523 17.88 13.21 9.77
C ILE A 523 16.53 13.87 10.04
N LEU A 524 15.67 13.24 10.84
CA LEU A 524 14.32 13.75 11.16
C LEU A 524 14.37 15.12 11.87
N ALA A 525 15.41 15.38 12.68
CA ALA A 525 15.57 16.66 13.34
C ALA A 525 15.88 17.83 12.37
N GLY A 526 16.50 17.55 11.22
CA GLY A 526 16.81 18.53 10.18
C GLY A 526 17.97 19.46 10.49
N ASP A 527 19.09 18.89 10.91
CA ASP A 527 20.32 19.58 11.29
C ASP A 527 21.23 19.91 10.08
N GLU A 528 22.18 20.84 10.21
CA GLU A 528 23.11 21.26 9.14
C GLU A 528 23.98 20.10 8.58
N ASN A 529 24.17 19.04 9.35
CA ASN A 529 24.95 17.85 8.98
C ASN A 529 24.09 16.68 8.46
N GLU A 530 22.84 16.96 8.05
CA GLU A 530 21.90 15.95 7.57
C GLU A 530 22.49 15.02 6.50
N SER A 531 23.29 15.54 5.57
CA SER A 531 23.93 14.73 4.51
C SER A 531 24.83 13.62 5.08
N VAL A 532 25.65 13.92 6.10
CA VAL A 532 26.54 12.92 6.71
C VAL A 532 25.73 11.87 7.46
N ALA A 533 24.66 12.28 8.15
CA ALA A 533 23.75 11.36 8.82
C ALA A 533 23.02 10.45 7.82
N LYS A 534 22.60 10.97 6.67
CA LYS A 534 22.01 10.19 5.56
C LYS A 534 22.95 9.10 5.07
N ASP A 535 24.23 9.42 4.85
CA ASP A 535 25.24 8.45 4.41
C ASP A 535 25.52 7.36 5.45
N LEU A 536 25.65 7.74 6.73
CA LEU A 536 25.84 6.78 7.83
C LEU A 536 24.61 5.87 8.00
N CYS A 537 23.41 6.45 7.96
CA CYS A 537 22.15 5.70 8.03
C CYS A 537 22.04 4.71 6.86
N ALA A 538 22.28 5.16 5.63
CA ALA A 538 22.26 4.30 4.45
C ALA A 538 23.27 3.15 4.55
N SER A 539 24.47 3.42 5.06
CA SER A 539 25.52 2.40 5.25
C SER A 539 25.12 1.35 6.28
N ALA A 540 24.51 1.78 7.40
CA ALA A 540 24.02 0.87 8.42
C ALA A 540 22.83 0.02 7.92
N LEU A 541 21.85 0.64 7.26
CA LEU A 541 20.69 -0.04 6.66
C LEU A 541 21.12 -1.04 5.59
N GLN A 542 22.11 -0.70 4.75
CA GLN A 542 22.66 -1.62 3.76
C GLN A 542 23.24 -2.90 4.41
N GLN A 543 23.97 -2.77 5.51
CA GLN A 543 24.49 -3.94 6.24
C GLN A 543 23.37 -4.77 6.86
N LEU A 544 22.31 -4.14 7.39
CA LEU A 544 21.12 -4.86 7.86
C LEU A 544 20.45 -5.63 6.71
N GLY A 545 20.28 -5.00 5.54
CA GLY A 545 19.71 -5.64 4.35
C GLY A 545 20.55 -6.82 3.85
N TYR A 546 21.88 -6.72 3.90
CA TYR A 546 22.79 -7.81 3.50
C TYR A 546 22.73 -9.03 4.41
N GLN A 547 22.27 -8.85 5.64
CA GLN A 547 22.11 -9.93 6.62
C GLN A 547 20.71 -10.54 6.67
N CYS A 548 19.75 -10.00 5.91
CA CYS A 548 18.35 -10.44 5.97
C CYS A 548 18.14 -11.76 5.23
N GLU A 549 17.54 -12.74 5.93
CA GLU A 549 17.01 -13.96 5.31
C GLU A 549 15.69 -13.68 4.56
N SER A 550 14.91 -12.69 5.01
CA SER A 550 13.70 -12.22 4.33
C SER A 550 14.03 -11.31 3.16
N GLY A 551 13.48 -11.63 2.00
CA GLY A 551 13.58 -10.80 0.80
C GLY A 551 12.90 -9.44 0.97
N THR A 552 11.73 -9.40 1.60
CA THR A 552 10.99 -8.15 1.81
C THR A 552 11.68 -7.20 2.78
N TRP A 553 12.32 -7.73 3.84
CA TRP A 553 13.12 -6.91 4.75
C TRP A 553 14.40 -6.42 4.08
N ARG A 554 15.09 -7.29 3.32
CA ARG A 554 16.25 -6.89 2.53
C ARG A 554 15.89 -5.72 1.63
N ASN A 555 14.81 -5.85 0.86
CA ASN A 555 14.35 -4.83 -0.06
C ASN A 555 14.01 -3.53 0.67
N ALA A 556 13.27 -3.58 1.78
CA ALA A 556 12.92 -2.38 2.55
C ALA A 556 14.16 -1.63 3.06
N TYR A 557 15.15 -2.34 3.61
CA TYR A 557 16.40 -1.74 4.07
C TYR A 557 17.22 -1.12 2.94
N LEU A 558 17.35 -1.83 1.81
CA LEU A 558 18.15 -1.38 0.67
C LEU A 558 17.47 -0.24 -0.11
N SER A 559 16.14 -0.25 -0.21
CA SER A 559 15.36 0.84 -0.78
C SER A 559 15.52 2.11 0.06
N ALA A 560 15.48 1.99 1.39
CA ALA A 560 15.76 3.12 2.29
C ALA A 560 17.18 3.66 2.11
N ALA A 561 18.19 2.78 2.07
CA ALA A 561 19.57 3.16 1.82
C ALA A 561 19.77 3.82 0.45
N TYR A 562 19.07 3.35 -0.57
CA TYR A 562 19.09 3.94 -1.91
C TYR A 562 18.54 5.36 -1.90
N GLU A 563 17.35 5.58 -1.33
CA GLU A 563 16.73 6.92 -1.32
C GLU A 563 17.49 7.93 -0.46
N LEU A 564 18.10 7.48 0.65
CA LEU A 564 18.95 8.35 1.47
C LEU A 564 20.18 8.88 0.71
N ARG A 565 20.72 8.11 -0.24
CA ARG A 565 21.91 8.47 -1.04
C ARG A 565 21.57 9.17 -2.35
N ASN A 566 20.47 8.78 -3.00
CA ASN A 566 20.15 9.19 -4.36
C ASN A 566 18.93 10.13 -4.43
N GLY A 567 18.27 10.38 -3.29
CA GLY A 567 17.01 11.10 -3.23
C GLY A 567 15.80 10.19 -3.50
N LYS A 568 14.62 10.75 -3.23
CA LYS A 568 13.34 10.05 -3.35
C LYS A 568 13.00 9.76 -4.81
N ILE A 569 12.47 8.57 -5.07
CA ILE A 569 11.99 8.22 -6.41
C ILE A 569 10.53 8.63 -6.55
N HIS A 570 10.27 9.49 -7.52
CA HIS A 570 8.91 9.89 -7.88
C HIS A 570 8.34 8.87 -8.89
N SER A 571 7.51 7.95 -8.41
CA SER A 571 6.83 7.01 -9.29
C SER A 571 5.77 7.72 -10.14
N LYS A 572 5.81 7.55 -11.47
CA LYS A 572 4.67 7.90 -12.33
C LYS A 572 3.56 6.88 -12.12
N ARG A 573 2.36 7.35 -11.79
CA ARG A 573 1.19 6.46 -11.69
C ARG A 573 0.87 5.88 -13.07
N SER A 574 0.57 4.58 -13.14
CA SER A 574 -0.04 4.01 -14.34
C SER A 574 -1.48 4.52 -14.46
N SER A 575 -1.85 5.00 -15.66
CA SER A 575 -3.18 5.54 -15.95
C SER A 575 -4.24 4.43 -16.06
N SER A 576 -4.32 3.52 -15.08
CA SER A 576 -5.44 2.59 -15.01
C SER A 576 -6.65 3.33 -14.46
N ASP A 577 -7.74 3.37 -15.23
CA ASP A 577 -9.04 3.86 -14.74
C ASP A 577 -9.61 2.85 -13.75
N SER A 578 -9.11 2.89 -12.51
CA SER A 578 -9.54 2.01 -11.42
C SER A 578 -11.03 2.17 -11.11
N THR A 579 -11.68 3.24 -11.57
CA THR A 579 -13.09 3.54 -11.33
C THR A 579 -14.04 2.98 -12.40
N ALA A 580 -13.52 2.50 -13.53
CA ALA A 580 -14.30 2.08 -14.69
C ALA A 580 -15.21 0.87 -14.44
N GLN A 581 -14.89 0.02 -13.46
CA GLN A 581 -15.67 -1.20 -13.14
C GLN A 581 -16.26 -1.19 -11.73
N MET A 582 -16.18 -0.05 -11.03
CA MET A 582 -16.78 0.07 -9.70
C MET A 582 -18.32 0.20 -9.79
N PRO A 583 -19.09 -0.58 -8.99
CA PRO A 583 -20.52 -0.39 -8.83
C PRO A 583 -20.78 0.91 -8.06
N ALA A 584 -22.06 1.31 -8.01
CA ALA A 584 -22.45 2.59 -7.41
C ALA A 584 -21.97 2.73 -5.95
N GLU A 585 -22.11 1.68 -5.17
CA GLU A 585 -21.74 1.64 -3.74
C GLU A 585 -20.24 1.90 -3.53
N THR A 586 -19.37 1.19 -4.24
CA THR A 586 -17.92 1.40 -4.20
C THR A 586 -17.50 2.80 -4.66
N LEU A 587 -18.18 3.37 -5.67
CA LEU A 587 -17.93 4.76 -6.07
C LEU A 587 -18.32 5.74 -4.97
N LEU A 588 -19.39 5.48 -4.23
CA LEU A 588 -19.80 6.32 -3.09
C LEU A 588 -18.80 6.24 -1.93
N ASP A 589 -18.25 5.05 -1.63
CA ASP A 589 -17.14 4.89 -0.69
C ASP A 589 -15.93 5.72 -1.14
N TYR A 590 -15.52 5.57 -2.41
CA TYR A 590 -14.40 6.33 -2.97
C TYR A 590 -14.62 7.84 -2.84
N ILE A 591 -15.80 8.32 -3.21
CA ILE A 591 -16.19 9.74 -3.07
C ILE A 591 -16.10 10.15 -1.59
N SER A 592 -16.64 9.35 -0.68
CA SER A 592 -16.61 9.63 0.76
C SER A 592 -15.19 9.70 1.34
N ILE A 593 -14.29 8.83 0.90
CA ILE A 593 -12.90 8.75 1.41
C ILE A 593 -12.06 9.93 0.90
N PHE A 594 -12.23 10.31 -0.36
CA PHE A 594 -11.42 11.35 -1.00
C PHE A 594 -12.07 12.74 -0.98
N PHE A 595 -13.15 12.89 -0.20
CA PHE A 595 -13.82 14.15 0.07
C PHE A 595 -13.14 14.90 1.21
N ASP A 596 -12.77 16.17 0.98
CA ASP A 596 -12.26 17.04 2.05
C ASP A 596 -13.41 17.54 2.94
N GLY A 597 -13.75 16.73 3.94
CA GLY A 597 -14.83 17.02 4.87
C GLY A 597 -14.66 18.33 5.64
N GLU A 598 -13.43 18.69 6.01
CA GLU A 598 -13.15 19.94 6.74
C GLU A 598 -13.53 21.16 5.89
N ARG A 599 -13.22 21.14 4.59
CA ARG A 599 -13.56 22.22 3.67
C ARG A 599 -15.04 22.29 3.29
N ALA A 600 -15.71 21.15 3.35
CA ALA A 600 -17.06 20.99 2.83
C ALA A 600 -18.14 20.98 3.91
N ALA A 601 -17.77 20.79 5.19
CA ALA A 601 -18.68 20.66 6.32
C ALA A 601 -19.73 21.77 6.40
N SER A 602 -19.33 22.96 5.95
CA SER A 602 -20.10 24.17 6.02
C SER A 602 -20.79 24.58 4.72
N LYS A 603 -20.38 23.99 3.59
CA LYS A 603 -20.89 24.34 2.26
C LYS A 603 -21.94 23.35 1.80
N ILE A 604 -21.85 22.13 2.30
CA ILE A 604 -22.61 20.99 1.80
C ILE A 604 -23.35 20.37 2.97
N SER A 605 -24.67 20.57 2.96
CA SER A 605 -25.58 19.80 3.78
C SER A 605 -26.72 19.34 2.88
N CYS A 606 -26.90 18.03 2.79
CA CYS A 606 -28.02 17.47 2.05
C CYS A 606 -28.53 16.20 2.71
N ASP A 607 -29.81 15.95 2.52
CA ASP A 607 -30.48 14.71 2.87
C ASP A 607 -31.39 14.37 1.68
N MET A 608 -31.00 13.35 0.92
CA MET A 608 -31.70 12.98 -0.31
C MET A 608 -31.62 11.49 -0.58
N TYR A 609 -32.48 11.02 -1.46
CA TYR A 609 -32.36 9.69 -2.04
C TYR A 609 -31.71 9.78 -3.42
N LEU A 610 -30.73 8.93 -3.69
CA LEU A 610 -30.17 8.73 -5.02
C LEU A 610 -30.81 7.50 -5.65
N LYS A 611 -31.10 7.58 -6.94
CA LYS A 611 -31.45 6.44 -7.78
C LYS A 611 -30.33 6.26 -8.79
N VAL A 612 -29.73 5.08 -8.88
CA VAL A 612 -28.58 4.78 -9.75
C VAL A 612 -28.90 3.56 -10.63
N PRO A 613 -29.11 3.71 -11.94
CA PRO A 613 -29.36 2.61 -12.86
C PRO A 613 -28.04 1.91 -13.15
N GLU A 614 -28.04 0.58 -13.07
CA GLU A 614 -26.87 -0.28 -13.28
C GLU A 614 -27.30 -1.39 -14.25
N ASP A 615 -26.89 -1.35 -15.51
CA ASP A 615 -27.22 -2.31 -16.59
C ASP A 615 -28.64 -2.95 -16.53
N ALA A 616 -28.81 -4.02 -15.75
CA ALA A 616 -30.07 -4.77 -15.59
C ALA A 616 -30.89 -4.43 -14.33
N THR A 617 -30.39 -3.58 -13.44
CA THR A 617 -30.96 -3.27 -12.12
C THR A 617 -30.91 -1.77 -11.82
N THR A 618 -31.54 -1.34 -10.73
CA THR A 618 -31.45 0.04 -10.26
C THR A 618 -31.30 0.04 -8.75
N SER A 619 -30.21 0.60 -8.27
CA SER A 619 -29.92 0.76 -6.86
C SER A 619 -30.47 2.10 -6.35
N TYR A 620 -30.96 2.10 -5.11
CA TYR A 620 -31.44 3.30 -4.42
C TYR A 620 -30.63 3.49 -3.15
N PHE A 621 -30.25 4.73 -2.84
CA PHE A 621 -29.45 5.05 -1.66
C PHE A 621 -30.07 6.21 -0.90
N LEU A 622 -30.19 6.11 0.43
CA LEU A 622 -30.22 7.29 1.28
C LEU A 622 -28.82 7.90 1.23
N PHE A 623 -28.71 9.19 0.95
CA PHE A 623 -27.44 9.92 0.82
C PHE A 623 -27.53 11.23 1.59
N VAL A 624 -26.71 11.33 2.63
CA VAL A 624 -26.69 12.44 3.57
C VAL A 624 -25.28 13.02 3.62
N VAL A 625 -25.15 14.33 3.45
CA VAL A 625 -23.92 15.04 3.77
C VAL A 625 -24.20 15.90 4.98
N LYS A 626 -23.44 15.71 6.05
CA LYS A 626 -23.61 16.44 7.30
C LYS A 626 -22.27 16.53 8.04
N ASN A 627 -21.94 17.72 8.55
CA ASN A 627 -20.73 17.98 9.35
C ASN A 627 -19.43 17.50 8.67
N GLY A 628 -19.37 17.60 7.33
CA GLY A 628 -18.20 17.17 6.56
C GLY A 628 -18.09 15.66 6.37
N ALA A 629 -19.09 14.89 6.79
CA ALA A 629 -19.18 13.46 6.48
C ALA A 629 -20.19 13.22 5.35
N ILE A 630 -19.82 12.34 4.42
CA ILE A 630 -20.76 11.74 3.48
C ILE A 630 -21.21 10.42 4.09
N LEU A 631 -22.51 10.26 4.27
CA LEU A 631 -23.16 9.08 4.80
C LEU A 631 -24.10 8.55 3.72
N TYR A 632 -24.07 7.25 3.48
CA TYR A 632 -25.06 6.66 2.60
C TYR A 632 -25.45 5.26 3.05
N HIS A 633 -26.62 4.83 2.62
CA HIS A 633 -27.13 3.49 2.89
C HIS A 633 -27.98 3.01 1.71
N LYS A 634 -27.70 1.80 1.23
CA LYS A 634 -28.47 1.18 0.16
C LYS A 634 -29.86 0.79 0.68
N VAL A 635 -30.91 1.23 0.00
CA VAL A 635 -32.30 0.91 0.35
C VAL A 635 -32.70 -0.39 -0.34
N GLU A 636 -32.92 -1.45 0.43
CA GLU A 636 -33.26 -2.78 -0.10
C GLU A 636 -34.76 -3.11 -0.03
N ASN A 637 -35.51 -2.48 0.88
CA ASN A 637 -36.93 -2.78 1.08
C ASN A 637 -37.79 -2.29 -0.09
N ALA A 638 -38.52 -3.19 -0.73
CA ALA A 638 -39.32 -2.89 -1.93
C ALA A 638 -40.41 -1.83 -1.72
N ASP A 639 -41.09 -1.81 -0.56
CA ASP A 639 -42.12 -0.82 -0.26
C ASP A 639 -41.53 0.58 -0.06
N GLN A 640 -40.37 0.66 0.60
CA GLN A 640 -39.61 1.90 0.74
C GLN A 640 -39.12 2.41 -0.62
N ILE A 641 -38.53 1.53 -1.44
CA ILE A 641 -38.10 1.87 -2.81
C ILE A 641 -39.27 2.43 -3.60
N LYS A 642 -40.45 1.79 -3.55
CA LYS A 642 -41.65 2.26 -4.25
C LYS A 642 -42.10 3.64 -3.76
N ALA A 643 -42.00 3.91 -2.46
CA ALA A 643 -42.35 5.21 -1.88
C ALA A 643 -41.40 6.34 -2.30
N ILE A 644 -40.09 6.08 -2.40
CA ILE A 644 -39.08 7.10 -2.72
C ILE A 644 -38.79 7.23 -4.22
N SER A 645 -39.17 6.25 -5.04
CA SER A 645 -38.78 6.17 -6.47
C SER A 645 -39.11 7.41 -7.30
N GLY A 646 -40.20 8.11 -6.96
CA GLY A 646 -40.63 9.33 -7.66
C GLY A 646 -39.91 10.61 -7.22
N SER A 647 -39.29 10.61 -6.04
CA SER A 647 -38.59 11.77 -5.46
C SER A 647 -37.07 11.61 -5.40
N ALA A 648 -36.55 10.41 -5.68
CA ALA A 648 -35.11 10.15 -5.72
C ALA A 648 -34.43 10.88 -6.88
N THR A 649 -33.28 11.50 -6.60
CA THR A 649 -32.44 12.17 -7.58
C THR A 649 -31.79 11.13 -8.50
N MET A 650 -32.01 11.29 -9.79
CA MET A 650 -31.44 10.40 -10.81
C MET A 650 -29.95 10.70 -11.01
N VAL A 651 -29.08 9.71 -10.78
CA VAL A 651 -27.63 9.82 -10.96
C VAL A 651 -27.13 8.58 -11.71
N THR A 652 -26.34 8.74 -12.76
CA THR A 652 -25.74 7.60 -13.47
C THR A 652 -24.41 7.17 -12.85
N LEU A 653 -23.94 5.96 -13.15
CA LEU A 653 -22.57 5.55 -12.78
C LEU A 653 -21.52 6.51 -13.36
N GLN A 654 -21.74 7.03 -14.57
CA GLN A 654 -20.85 8.01 -15.18
C GLN A 654 -20.84 9.33 -14.41
N ASP A 655 -21.97 9.77 -13.88
CA ASP A 655 -22.04 10.96 -13.02
C ASP A 655 -21.21 10.76 -11.74
N LEU A 656 -21.34 9.61 -11.08
CA LEU A 656 -20.53 9.28 -9.89
C LEU A 656 -19.03 9.24 -10.22
N ARG A 657 -18.64 8.66 -11.36
CA ARG A 657 -17.23 8.68 -11.83
C ARG A 657 -16.73 10.10 -12.08
N LEU A 658 -17.56 10.96 -12.67
CA LEU A 658 -17.23 12.36 -12.85
C LEU A 658 -17.11 13.10 -11.51
N VAL A 659 -17.94 12.78 -10.52
CA VAL A 659 -17.82 13.33 -9.16
C VAL A 659 -16.50 12.89 -8.55
N ALA A 660 -16.20 11.58 -8.57
CA ALA A 660 -14.95 11.01 -8.06
C ALA A 660 -13.71 11.62 -8.72
N ALA A 661 -13.79 11.94 -10.02
CA ALA A 661 -12.72 12.60 -10.76
C ALA A 661 -12.66 14.13 -10.57
N GLY A 662 -13.55 14.71 -9.75
CA GLY A 662 -13.65 16.16 -9.54
C GLY A 662 -14.15 16.95 -10.75
N LYS A 663 -14.80 16.31 -11.72
CA LYS A 663 -15.18 16.86 -13.04
C LYS A 663 -16.70 16.92 -13.27
N TYR A 664 -17.52 16.67 -12.26
CA TYR A 664 -18.97 16.66 -12.42
C TYR A 664 -19.55 18.07 -12.60
N THR A 665 -20.28 18.25 -13.70
CA THR A 665 -20.94 19.53 -14.07
C THR A 665 -22.45 19.41 -14.21
N GLY A 666 -23.02 18.26 -13.86
CA GLY A 666 -24.45 17.98 -13.98
C GLY A 666 -25.35 18.80 -13.05
N SER A 667 -26.65 18.50 -13.09
CA SER A 667 -27.70 19.31 -12.44
C SER A 667 -27.83 19.12 -10.93
N CYS A 668 -27.29 18.04 -10.36
CA CYS A 668 -27.35 17.83 -8.92
C CYS A 668 -26.38 18.79 -8.19
N GLY A 669 -26.92 19.86 -7.59
CA GLY A 669 -26.14 20.90 -6.94
C GLY A 669 -25.21 20.39 -5.84
N ALA A 670 -25.69 19.44 -5.02
CA ALA A 670 -24.89 18.82 -3.97
C ALA A 670 -23.71 18.01 -4.55
N LEU A 671 -23.95 17.14 -5.55
CA LEU A 671 -22.88 16.39 -6.20
C LEU A 671 -21.87 17.30 -6.91
N LYS A 672 -22.31 18.44 -7.46
CA LYS A 672 -21.41 19.45 -8.04
C LYS A 672 -20.52 20.10 -6.99
N GLN A 673 -21.03 20.37 -5.79
CA GLN A 673 -20.23 20.88 -4.69
C GLN A 673 -19.27 19.82 -4.14
N ILE A 674 -19.73 18.57 -3.99
CA ILE A 674 -18.87 17.44 -3.58
C ILE A 674 -17.74 17.26 -4.58
N SER A 675 -18.04 17.27 -5.88
CA SER A 675 -17.04 17.20 -6.95
C SER A 675 -15.98 18.30 -6.86
N LYS A 676 -16.32 19.49 -6.36
CA LYS A 676 -15.34 20.57 -6.14
C LYS A 676 -14.51 20.40 -4.87
N ALA A 677 -15.04 19.65 -3.90
CA ALA A 677 -14.39 19.33 -2.64
C ALA A 677 -13.61 18.00 -2.67
N MET A 678 -13.65 17.28 -3.79
CA MET A 678 -12.81 16.12 -4.00
C MET A 678 -11.35 16.54 -3.98
N VAL A 679 -10.57 15.89 -3.14
CA VAL A 679 -9.12 16.01 -3.17
C VAL A 679 -8.65 15.21 -4.37
N SER A 680 -8.19 15.90 -5.42
CA SER A 680 -7.44 15.20 -6.45
C SER A 680 -6.20 14.62 -5.79
N ILE A 681 -6.13 13.30 -5.71
CA ILE A 681 -4.86 12.62 -5.48
C ILE A 681 -4.22 12.31 -6.84
N ASP A 682 -4.21 13.32 -7.71
CA ASP A 682 -3.08 13.48 -8.61
C ASP A 682 -1.88 13.80 -7.74
N CYS A 683 -0.77 13.12 -8.04
CA CYS A 683 0.38 13.00 -7.17
C CYS A 683 1.06 14.32 -6.79
N ASP A 684 0.59 15.50 -7.20
CA ASP A 684 1.25 16.79 -6.96
C ASP A 684 1.19 17.25 -5.49
N ARG A 685 0.15 16.87 -4.72
CA ARG A 685 0.00 17.26 -3.30
C ARG A 685 0.53 16.25 -2.28
N PHE A 686 0.53 14.95 -2.62
CA PHE A 686 0.92 13.85 -1.72
C PHE A 686 2.03 12.98 -2.30
N LYS A 687 2.89 13.58 -3.14
CA LYS A 687 4.10 12.93 -3.63
C LYS A 687 4.93 12.58 -2.40
N CYS A 688 5.07 11.26 -2.21
CA CYS A 688 5.88 10.58 -1.21
C CYS A 688 5.19 10.50 0.17
N PHE A 689 4.42 9.42 0.39
CA PHE A 689 4.37 8.82 1.73
C PHE A 689 5.82 8.55 2.13
N ASP A 690 6.38 9.42 2.97
CA ASP A 690 7.78 9.35 3.35
C ASP A 690 8.00 8.25 4.36
N ILE A 691 9.00 7.41 4.07
CA ILE A 691 9.26 6.19 4.82
C ILE A 691 10.48 6.36 5.72
N ILE A 692 11.55 7.01 5.23
CA ILE A 692 12.83 7.11 5.94
C ILE A 692 13.30 8.54 6.21
N ASP A 693 12.85 9.50 5.40
CA ASP A 693 13.20 10.92 5.55
C ASP A 693 12.08 11.68 6.27
N LYS A 694 12.27 12.99 6.47
CA LYS A 694 11.20 13.89 6.90
C LYS A 694 10.03 13.85 5.92
N HIS A 695 8.84 14.15 6.43
CA HIS A 695 7.67 14.37 5.60
C HIS A 695 7.96 15.56 4.68
N ASP A 696 7.86 15.34 3.37
CA ASP A 696 8.11 16.36 2.35
C ASP A 696 7.20 17.56 2.61
N GLY A 697 7.84 18.70 2.90
CA GLY A 697 7.32 20.00 2.52
C GLY A 697 7.60 20.29 1.04
N GLU A 698 8.41 19.48 0.35
CA GLU A 698 8.73 19.67 -1.05
C GLU A 698 7.56 19.24 -1.96
N VAL A 699 7.09 20.18 -2.77
CA VAL A 699 6.05 19.93 -3.79
C VAL A 699 6.60 20.23 -5.17
N LEU A 700 6.08 19.52 -6.18
CA LEU A 700 6.43 19.81 -7.58
C LEU A 700 5.53 20.94 -8.10
N PHE A 701 6.11 22.13 -8.23
CA PHE A 701 5.47 23.29 -8.83
C PHE A 701 5.46 23.19 -10.36
N GLU A 702 4.28 23.11 -10.96
CA GLU A 702 4.15 23.07 -12.43
C GLU A 702 4.43 24.47 -13.02
N LYS A 703 5.60 24.65 -13.64
CA LYS A 703 6.05 25.90 -14.26
C LYS A 703 5.67 26.01 -15.73
N ASP A 704 5.57 24.89 -16.46
CA ASP A 704 5.16 24.87 -17.87
C ASP A 704 4.35 23.62 -18.23
N LYS A 705 3.03 23.81 -18.38
CA LYS A 705 2.07 22.77 -18.78
C LYS A 705 2.35 22.13 -20.14
N ASN A 706 3.07 22.82 -21.02
CA ASN A 706 3.34 22.38 -22.39
C ASN A 706 4.73 21.77 -22.58
N ALA A 707 5.52 21.68 -21.50
CA ALA A 707 6.84 21.08 -21.52
C ALA A 707 6.79 19.58 -21.88
N LYS A 708 7.84 19.12 -22.57
CA LYS A 708 7.91 17.74 -23.09
C LYS A 708 8.45 16.76 -22.06
N THR A 709 9.19 17.25 -21.07
CA THR A 709 9.78 16.44 -20.00
C THR A 709 9.32 16.92 -18.63
N ASP A 710 9.34 16.06 -17.62
CA ASP A 710 8.90 16.45 -16.26
C ASP A 710 9.85 17.44 -15.60
N GLU A 711 11.15 17.41 -15.91
CA GLU A 711 12.14 18.37 -15.40
C GLU A 711 11.93 19.78 -15.97
N GLU A 712 11.44 19.87 -17.21
CA GLU A 712 11.03 21.12 -17.84
C GLU A 712 9.64 21.56 -17.36
N ARG A 713 8.76 20.61 -17.02
CA ARG A 713 7.38 20.88 -16.60
C ARG A 713 7.26 21.32 -15.15
N TYR A 714 8.08 20.74 -14.26
CA TYR A 714 7.98 20.93 -12.83
C TYR A 714 9.28 21.50 -12.22
N GLU A 715 9.13 22.16 -11.08
CA GLU A 715 10.22 22.63 -10.21
C GLU A 715 9.96 22.12 -8.80
N LYS A 716 10.98 21.63 -8.09
CA LYS A 716 10.84 21.28 -6.67
C LYS A 716 10.87 22.56 -5.84
N VAL A 717 9.84 22.78 -5.03
CA VAL A 717 9.78 23.94 -4.12
C VAL A 717 9.51 23.47 -2.69
N ASP A 718 10.22 24.06 -1.73
CA ASP A 718 9.93 23.90 -0.31
C ASP A 718 8.66 24.69 0.03
N LEU A 719 7.52 23.99 0.11
CA LEU A 719 6.22 24.61 0.33
C LEU A 719 6.16 25.39 1.63
N LYS A 720 6.90 24.97 2.66
CA LYS A 720 6.93 25.68 3.93
C LYS A 720 7.60 27.04 3.76
N LYS A 721 8.76 27.06 3.10
CA LYS A 721 9.46 28.30 2.75
C LYS A 721 8.63 29.19 1.83
N GLU A 722 7.99 28.62 0.81
CA GLU A 722 7.11 29.36 -0.09
C GLU A 722 5.92 30.00 0.65
N VAL A 723 5.37 29.32 1.66
CA VAL A 723 4.33 29.87 2.54
C VAL A 723 4.89 31.00 3.41
N GLU A 724 6.08 30.84 3.99
CA GLU A 724 6.76 31.89 4.78
C GLU A 724 7.03 33.15 3.93
N ASP A 725 7.62 33.00 2.75
CA ASP A 725 7.89 34.13 1.84
C ASP A 725 6.60 34.80 1.33
N CYS A 726 5.52 34.01 1.19
CA CYS A 726 4.19 34.53 0.83
C CYS A 726 3.56 35.34 1.96
N ILE A 727 3.71 34.90 3.21
CA ILE A 727 3.30 35.67 4.40
C ILE A 727 4.01 37.02 4.37
N ASP A 728 5.34 37.06 4.25
CA ASP A 728 6.12 38.29 4.21
C ASP A 728 5.65 39.26 3.09
N LEU A 729 5.30 38.72 1.92
CA LEU A 729 4.75 39.51 0.82
C LEU A 729 3.39 40.12 1.16
N LEU A 730 2.51 39.40 1.84
CA LEU A 730 1.15 39.86 2.14
C LEU A 730 1.10 40.76 3.37
N GLU A 731 1.96 40.54 4.37
CA GLU A 731 2.01 41.33 5.59
C GLU A 731 2.29 42.83 5.34
N GLN A 732 3.04 43.18 4.30
CA GLN A 732 3.28 44.59 3.95
C GLN A 732 2.00 45.39 3.58
N TYR A 733 0.87 44.70 3.41
CA TYR A 733 -0.42 45.31 3.08
C TYR A 733 -1.37 45.43 4.28
N THR A 734 -1.05 44.86 5.45
CA THR A 734 -1.95 44.88 6.62
C THR A 734 -2.25 46.29 7.11
N ASP A 735 -1.28 47.20 7.05
CA ASP A 735 -1.40 48.58 7.54
C ASP A 735 -2.01 49.55 6.51
N LYS A 736 -2.41 49.06 5.33
CA LYS A 736 -2.96 49.89 4.25
C LYS A 736 -4.47 50.07 4.32
N PHE A 737 -5.17 49.30 5.14
CA PHE A 737 -6.61 49.42 5.39
C PHE A 737 -6.86 50.46 6.49
N LYS A 738 -7.58 51.54 6.17
CA LYS A 738 -8.00 52.57 7.12
C LYS A 738 -9.46 52.39 7.56
N LYS A 739 -10.26 51.70 6.73
CA LYS A 739 -11.65 51.29 6.99
C LYS A 739 -11.83 49.83 6.54
N GLU A 740 -12.83 49.15 7.10
CA GLU A 740 -13.11 47.73 6.78
C GLU A 740 -13.38 47.51 5.28
N ASP A 741 -14.09 48.45 4.64
CA ASP A 741 -14.48 48.40 3.22
C ASP A 741 -13.42 48.94 2.25
N ASP A 742 -12.21 49.27 2.73
CA ASP A 742 -11.16 49.77 1.85
C ASP A 742 -10.71 48.67 0.88
N VAL A 743 -10.59 49.02 -0.40
CA VAL A 743 -10.01 48.16 -1.43
C VAL A 743 -8.54 48.53 -1.61
N VAL A 744 -7.66 47.56 -1.41
CA VAL A 744 -6.21 47.71 -1.58
C VAL A 744 -5.77 46.95 -2.83
N HIS A 745 -4.78 47.50 -3.54
CA HIS A 745 -4.22 46.90 -4.75
C HIS A 745 -2.80 46.38 -4.49
N LEU A 746 -2.47 45.21 -5.05
CA LEU A 746 -1.08 44.79 -5.15
C LEU A 746 -0.27 45.77 -6.00
N SER A 747 0.97 46.04 -5.59
CA SER A 747 1.88 46.87 -6.37
C SER A 747 2.27 46.17 -7.69
N ASN A 748 2.61 46.93 -8.72
CA ASN A 748 3.10 46.36 -10.00
C ASN A 748 4.32 45.44 -9.84
N VAL A 749 5.07 45.58 -8.75
CA VAL A 749 6.24 44.74 -8.42
C VAL A 749 5.82 43.43 -7.76
N ASP A 750 4.74 43.45 -6.97
CA ASP A 750 4.28 42.27 -6.22
C ASP A 750 3.29 41.41 -7.00
N ILE A 751 2.57 41.95 -7.99
CA ILE A 751 1.61 41.19 -8.82
C ILE A 751 2.24 39.90 -9.36
N PRO A 752 3.41 39.90 -10.03
CA PRO A 752 3.98 38.66 -10.57
C PRO A 752 4.39 37.65 -9.48
N ARG A 753 4.79 38.14 -8.30
CA ARG A 753 5.15 37.29 -7.16
C ARG A 753 3.91 36.63 -6.56
N TRP A 754 2.85 37.40 -6.37
CA TRP A 754 1.57 36.88 -5.90
C TRP A 754 0.95 35.90 -6.90
N GLU A 755 0.98 36.16 -8.20
CA GLU A 755 0.47 35.21 -9.21
C GLU A 755 1.17 33.84 -9.11
N ARG A 756 2.49 33.83 -8.86
CA ARG A 756 3.26 32.60 -8.59
C ARG A 756 2.76 31.90 -7.32
N TYR A 757 2.64 32.62 -6.20
CA TYR A 757 2.14 32.04 -4.94
C TYR A 757 0.70 31.58 -5.05
N TYR A 758 -0.18 32.33 -5.71
CA TYR A 758 -1.57 31.97 -5.92
C TYR A 758 -1.65 30.67 -6.73
N ASN A 759 -0.90 30.54 -7.82
CA ASN A 759 -0.86 29.28 -8.56
C ASN A 759 -0.35 28.11 -7.69
N LEU A 760 0.73 28.29 -6.94
CA LEU A 760 1.27 27.26 -6.05
C LEU A 760 0.31 26.90 -4.90
N LEU A 761 -0.08 27.89 -4.10
CA LEU A 761 -0.78 27.76 -2.82
C LEU A 761 -2.28 27.55 -2.97
N LYS A 762 -2.92 28.12 -4.00
CA LYS A 762 -4.36 27.94 -4.25
C LYS A 762 -4.63 26.81 -5.25
N VAL A 763 -3.95 26.81 -6.40
CA VAL A 763 -4.29 25.90 -7.51
C VAL A 763 -3.65 24.53 -7.34
N GLN A 764 -2.36 24.48 -7.03
CA GLN A 764 -1.60 23.22 -7.03
C GLN A 764 -1.64 22.50 -5.67
N THR A 765 -1.43 23.23 -4.58
CA THR A 765 -1.29 22.65 -3.22
C THR A 765 -2.52 22.86 -2.34
N GLN A 766 -3.37 23.83 -2.70
CA GLN A 766 -4.59 24.19 -1.98
C GLN A 766 -4.35 24.49 -0.48
N VAL A 767 -3.18 25.03 -0.12
CA VAL A 767 -2.90 25.59 1.21
C VAL A 767 -3.90 26.70 1.54
N ILE A 768 -4.26 27.52 0.56
CA ILE A 768 -5.25 28.59 0.70
C ILE A 768 -6.49 28.31 -0.16
N LEU A 769 -7.62 28.90 0.23
CA LEU A 769 -8.91 28.75 -0.47
C LEU A 769 -9.37 30.01 -1.22
N ASP A 770 -8.52 31.04 -1.33
CA ASP A 770 -8.78 32.36 -1.92
C ASP A 770 -9.94 32.43 -2.95
N GLY A 771 -10.86 33.38 -2.76
CA GLY A 771 -12.10 33.55 -3.52
C GLY A 771 -13.21 32.51 -3.25
N ASP A 772 -12.90 31.22 -3.29
CA ASP A 772 -13.88 30.13 -3.04
C ASP A 772 -14.33 30.04 -1.58
N PHE A 773 -13.59 30.69 -0.68
CA PHE A 773 -13.90 30.78 0.73
C PHE A 773 -15.15 31.64 1.00
N PHE A 774 -15.23 32.82 0.38
CA PHE A 774 -16.25 33.83 0.70
C PHE A 774 -17.56 33.64 -0.09
N ILE A 775 -17.48 33.47 -1.41
CA ILE A 775 -18.67 33.24 -2.25
C ILE A 775 -18.36 32.12 -3.26
N PRO A 776 -18.90 30.90 -3.05
CA PRO A 776 -18.66 29.79 -3.96
C PRO A 776 -19.11 30.09 -5.39
N GLY A 777 -18.16 30.14 -6.32
CA GLY A 777 -18.42 30.35 -7.74
C GLY A 777 -18.42 31.81 -8.20
N ASP A 778 -18.16 32.77 -7.32
CA ASP A 778 -17.84 34.13 -7.74
C ASP A 778 -16.36 34.22 -8.11
N ALA A 779 -16.09 34.37 -9.41
CA ALA A 779 -14.73 34.44 -9.87
C ALA A 779 -14.07 35.80 -9.60
N THR A 780 -14.78 36.79 -9.08
CA THR A 780 -14.29 38.16 -8.88
C THR A 780 -13.82 38.46 -7.46
N MET A 781 -14.00 37.51 -6.53
CA MET A 781 -13.57 37.65 -5.14
C MET A 781 -12.23 36.93 -4.90
N GLY A 782 -11.42 37.43 -3.97
CA GLY A 782 -10.09 36.93 -3.63
C GLY A 782 -8.93 37.71 -4.27
N ILE A 783 -7.80 37.75 -3.57
CA ILE A 783 -6.60 38.54 -3.91
C ILE A 783 -6.11 38.25 -5.35
N GLY A 784 -6.20 36.99 -5.79
CA GLY A 784 -5.60 36.52 -7.05
C GLY A 784 -6.35 36.77 -8.36
N LYS A 785 -7.55 37.35 -8.37
CA LYS A 785 -8.36 37.47 -9.61
C LYS A 785 -8.29 38.83 -10.28
N ASP A 786 -8.23 39.90 -9.51
CA ASP A 786 -8.24 41.29 -9.97
C ASP A 786 -7.12 42.15 -9.33
N ASN A 787 -6.21 41.49 -8.60
CA ASN A 787 -5.12 42.09 -7.83
C ASN A 787 -5.59 43.13 -6.81
N GLN A 788 -6.87 43.07 -6.44
CA GLN A 788 -7.53 43.87 -5.43
C GLN A 788 -8.01 42.97 -4.32
N PHE A 789 -8.05 43.51 -3.11
CA PHE A 789 -8.57 42.77 -1.98
C PHE A 789 -9.02 43.69 -0.86
N MET A 790 -10.03 43.21 -0.14
CA MET A 790 -10.49 43.81 1.10
C MET A 790 -9.77 43.22 2.31
N SER A 791 -9.91 43.90 3.46
CA SER A 791 -9.24 43.54 4.72
C SER A 791 -9.48 42.08 5.12
N TYR A 792 -10.72 41.61 5.03
CA TYR A 792 -11.09 40.24 5.39
C TYR A 792 -10.45 39.18 4.47
N GLU A 793 -10.25 39.47 3.18
CA GLU A 793 -9.62 38.55 2.22
C GLU A 793 -8.13 38.37 2.51
N LEU A 794 -7.46 39.48 2.85
CA LEU A 794 -6.07 39.46 3.30
C LEU A 794 -5.92 38.65 4.59
N TYR A 795 -6.69 38.99 5.62
CA TYR A 795 -6.53 38.36 6.94
C TYR A 795 -6.88 36.88 6.93
N TYR A 796 -7.90 36.45 6.17
CA TYR A 796 -8.19 35.03 6.00
C TYR A 796 -7.02 34.30 5.32
N THR A 797 -6.45 34.90 4.28
CA THR A 797 -5.32 34.32 3.55
C THR A 797 -4.11 34.19 4.46
N LEU A 798 -3.75 35.25 5.19
CA LEU A 798 -2.67 35.21 6.19
C LEU A 798 -2.94 34.17 7.29
N TYR A 799 -4.14 34.15 7.87
CA TYR A 799 -4.55 33.12 8.83
C TYR A 799 -4.35 31.71 8.26
N SER A 800 -4.80 31.45 7.02
CA SER A 800 -4.66 30.13 6.38
C SER A 800 -3.20 29.72 6.22
N LEU A 801 -2.33 30.66 5.85
CA LEU A 801 -0.89 30.46 5.72
C LEU A 801 -0.23 30.16 7.07
N TYR A 802 -0.49 30.97 8.10
CA TYR A 802 0.03 30.71 9.45
C TYR A 802 -0.52 29.40 10.04
N ARG A 803 -1.81 29.13 9.84
CA ARG A 803 -2.43 27.87 10.25
C ARG A 803 -1.72 26.68 9.62
N TYR A 804 -1.42 26.73 8.33
CA TYR A 804 -0.63 25.68 7.65
C TYR A 804 0.72 25.44 8.33
N LEU A 805 1.44 26.52 8.69
CA LEU A 805 2.75 26.42 9.35
C LEU A 805 2.67 25.88 10.79
N TYR A 806 1.62 26.23 11.54
CA TYR A 806 1.61 26.08 13.00
C TYR A 806 0.47 25.22 13.58
N ARG A 807 -0.44 24.65 12.78
CA ARG A 807 -1.56 23.81 13.26
C ARG A 807 -1.13 22.62 14.11
N SER A 808 0.04 22.03 13.83
CA SER A 808 0.57 20.90 14.60
C SER A 808 0.88 21.27 16.06
N TYR A 809 1.23 22.52 16.35
CA TYR A 809 1.53 22.99 17.70
C TYR A 809 0.26 23.23 18.55
N LEU A 810 -0.91 23.34 17.92
CA LEU A 810 -2.20 23.49 18.59
C LEU A 810 -2.81 22.14 18.99
N LYS A 811 -2.47 21.05 18.30
CA LYS A 811 -3.00 19.71 18.59
C LYS A 811 -2.34 19.01 19.79
N ASN A 812 -1.24 19.56 20.31
CA ASN A 812 -0.45 18.95 21.40
C ASN A 812 -0.62 19.74 22.70
N ASP A 813 -1.45 19.21 23.60
CA ASP A 813 -1.90 19.89 24.84
C ASP A 813 -1.06 19.55 26.08
N TYR A 814 -0.12 18.60 26.00
CA TYR A 814 0.58 18.07 27.18
C TYR A 814 2.11 18.23 27.13
N GLY A 815 2.59 19.46 27.33
CA GLY A 815 3.91 19.64 27.96
C GLY A 815 5.01 20.35 27.17
N TYR A 816 4.73 21.52 26.59
CA TYR A 816 5.82 22.45 26.27
C TYR A 816 6.38 23.04 27.58
N LYS A 817 7.65 22.77 27.89
CA LYS A 817 8.36 23.40 29.01
C LYS A 817 8.93 24.75 28.57
N PHE A 818 8.40 25.82 29.16
CA PHE A 818 9.00 27.15 29.10
C PHE A 818 10.27 27.20 29.96
N THR A 819 11.30 27.85 29.45
CA THR A 819 12.48 28.23 30.22
C THR A 819 12.25 29.45 31.10
N ASP A 820 11.10 30.14 30.95
CA ASP A 820 10.73 31.33 31.73
C ASP A 820 9.31 31.20 32.32
N SER A 821 9.22 31.14 33.66
CA SER A 821 7.99 30.79 34.38
C SER A 821 6.84 31.79 34.23
N SER A 822 7.12 33.05 33.85
CA SER A 822 6.10 34.09 33.69
C SER A 822 5.39 34.09 32.33
N LYS A 823 5.95 33.43 31.30
CA LYS A 823 5.37 33.38 29.94
C LYS A 823 4.37 32.24 29.71
N SER A 824 4.32 31.25 30.61
CA SER A 824 3.54 30.02 30.41
C SER A 824 2.02 30.24 30.35
N THR A 825 1.46 31.07 31.23
CA THR A 825 0.01 31.31 31.29
C THR A 825 -0.49 32.11 30.08
N GLU A 826 0.28 33.10 29.60
CA GLU A 826 -0.11 33.91 28.44
C GLU A 826 -0.09 33.10 27.14
N PHE A 827 0.91 32.23 26.96
CA PHE A 827 0.98 31.37 25.78
C PHE A 827 -0.08 30.27 25.79
N ILE A 828 -0.41 29.69 26.96
CA ILE A 828 -1.54 28.76 27.10
C ILE A 828 -2.84 29.48 26.73
N LYS A 829 -3.08 30.67 27.31
CA LYS A 829 -4.26 31.48 26.95
C LYS A 829 -4.27 31.83 25.46
N LEU A 830 -3.13 32.09 24.84
CA LEU A 830 -3.01 32.34 23.41
C LEU A 830 -3.43 31.12 22.58
N LYS A 831 -2.95 29.92 22.93
CA LYS A 831 -3.34 28.66 22.28
C LYS A 831 -4.84 28.40 22.40
N GLU A 832 -5.37 28.48 23.62
CA GLU A 832 -6.79 28.25 23.88
C GLU A 832 -7.69 29.22 23.12
N LYS A 833 -7.28 30.49 22.98
CA LYS A 833 -8.02 31.47 22.14
C LYS A 833 -8.08 31.03 20.69
N ILE A 834 -6.97 30.54 20.16
CA ILE A 834 -6.90 30.06 18.77
C ILE A 834 -7.80 28.83 18.60
N VAL A 835 -7.68 27.84 19.49
CA VAL A 835 -8.50 26.61 19.44
C VAL A 835 -9.99 26.95 19.50
N LEU A 836 -10.38 27.83 20.42
CA LEU A 836 -11.76 28.30 20.54
C LEU A 836 -12.25 29.02 19.29
N LEU A 837 -11.47 29.93 18.71
CA LEU A 837 -11.86 30.60 17.47
C LEU A 837 -11.91 29.62 16.28
N GLU A 838 -11.04 28.61 16.24
CA GLU A 838 -11.03 27.60 15.16
C GLU A 838 -12.33 26.79 15.08
N THR A 839 -13.06 26.60 16.20
CA THR A 839 -14.34 25.87 16.17
C THR A 839 -15.42 26.63 15.40
N TYR A 840 -15.39 27.97 15.45
CA TYR A 840 -16.35 28.86 14.77
C TYR A 840 -15.97 29.22 13.34
N VAL A 841 -14.79 28.82 12.86
CA VAL A 841 -14.39 29.04 11.45
C VAL A 841 -15.42 28.36 10.52
N ALA A 842 -15.93 27.19 10.90
CA ALA A 842 -16.98 26.46 10.18
C ALA A 842 -18.32 27.22 10.12
N ASP A 843 -18.71 27.89 11.21
CA ASP A 843 -19.98 28.63 11.30
C ASP A 843 -19.97 29.87 10.40
N PHE A 844 -18.81 30.49 10.22
CA PHE A 844 -18.66 31.56 9.24
C PHE A 844 -18.99 31.08 7.83
N TYR A 845 -18.47 29.92 7.42
CA TYR A 845 -18.78 29.34 6.11
C TYR A 845 -20.29 28.96 5.96
N LEU A 846 -21.01 28.69 7.05
CA LEU A 846 -22.43 28.29 7.06
C LEU A 846 -23.40 29.48 7.07
N SER A 847 -22.95 30.65 7.52
CA SER A 847 -23.81 31.80 7.74
C SER A 847 -24.38 32.37 6.42
N LYS A 848 -25.70 32.26 6.25
CA LYS A 848 -26.43 32.94 5.15
C LYS A 848 -26.71 34.41 5.46
N SER A 849 -26.53 34.84 6.71
CA SER A 849 -26.61 36.23 7.14
C SER A 849 -25.21 36.80 7.32
N LYS A 850 -25.01 37.92 6.63
CA LYS A 850 -23.77 38.66 6.49
C LYS A 850 -23.37 39.31 7.81
N ASP A 851 -22.06 39.34 8.02
CA ASP A 851 -21.29 40.28 8.84
C ASP A 851 -20.79 39.79 10.21
N GLU A 852 -21.45 38.90 10.96
CA GLU A 852 -20.99 38.53 12.33
C GLU A 852 -20.96 37.03 12.68
N VAL A 853 -19.94 36.61 13.44
CA VAL A 853 -19.84 35.29 14.12
C VAL A 853 -20.20 35.49 15.59
N VAL A 854 -21.22 34.77 16.10
CA VAL A 854 -21.69 34.88 17.49
C VAL A 854 -21.33 33.60 18.24
N PHE A 855 -20.67 33.73 19.38
CA PHE A 855 -20.32 32.58 20.23
C PHE A 855 -21.54 32.04 20.97
N GLU A 856 -21.60 30.71 21.12
CA GLU A 856 -22.52 30.08 22.05
C GLU A 856 -22.18 30.47 23.50
N GLU A 857 -23.16 30.41 24.40
CA GLU A 857 -23.03 30.89 25.79
C GLU A 857 -21.79 30.35 26.52
N GLY A 858 -21.48 29.05 26.38
CA GLY A 858 -20.31 28.44 27.00
C GLY A 858 -18.98 28.94 26.44
N ASP A 859 -18.93 29.18 25.14
CA ASP A 859 -17.73 29.63 24.43
C ASP A 859 -17.50 31.14 24.61
N ALA A 860 -18.57 31.93 24.73
CA ALA A 860 -18.51 33.32 25.15
C ALA A 860 -17.88 33.43 26.55
N LEU A 861 -18.29 32.59 27.51
CA LEU A 861 -17.69 32.53 28.83
C LEU A 861 -16.21 32.14 28.79
N ALA A 862 -15.84 31.14 27.97
CA ALA A 862 -14.46 30.73 27.79
C ALA A 862 -13.61 31.86 27.18
N TRP A 863 -14.14 32.55 26.17
CA TRP A 863 -13.48 33.68 25.53
C TRP A 863 -13.17 34.81 26.52
N CYS A 864 -14.15 35.19 27.33
CA CYS A 864 -13.98 36.25 28.33
C CYS A 864 -12.92 35.83 29.38
N TYR A 865 -12.95 34.59 29.86
CA TYR A 865 -11.91 34.05 30.75
C TYR A 865 -10.50 34.10 30.15
N LEU A 866 -10.37 33.73 28.87
CA LEU A 866 -9.08 33.74 28.17
C LEU A 866 -8.56 35.17 27.93
N ASN A 867 -9.44 36.16 27.83
CA ASN A 867 -9.09 37.57 27.67
C ASN A 867 -8.98 38.35 28.99
N ASN A 868 -9.40 37.75 30.11
CA ASN A 868 -9.57 38.40 31.41
C ASN A 868 -10.64 39.52 31.37
N ASP A 869 -11.70 39.30 30.61
CA ASP A 869 -12.87 40.19 30.54
C ASP A 869 -13.95 39.74 31.53
N ASP A 870 -14.52 40.69 32.26
CA ASP A 870 -15.58 40.46 33.27
C ASP A 870 -17.01 40.53 32.68
N ASP A 871 -17.14 40.93 31.40
CA ASP A 871 -18.43 41.08 30.71
C ASP A 871 -18.79 39.79 29.98
N THR A 872 -19.90 39.15 30.36
CA THR A 872 -20.34 37.85 29.82
C THR A 872 -21.46 38.00 28.77
N THR A 873 -21.58 39.17 28.14
CA THR A 873 -22.62 39.42 27.13
C THR A 873 -22.15 39.16 25.69
N ASP A 874 -23.08 38.66 24.87
CA ASP A 874 -22.96 38.24 23.46
C ASP A 874 -21.62 38.61 22.78
N VAL A 875 -20.67 37.67 22.76
CA VAL A 875 -19.40 37.83 22.04
C VAL A 875 -19.68 37.61 20.55
N SER A 876 -19.71 38.71 19.78
CA SER A 876 -19.82 38.69 18.32
C SER A 876 -18.65 39.39 17.62
N PHE A 877 -18.26 38.90 16.45
CA PHE A 877 -17.14 39.43 15.67
C PHE A 877 -17.53 39.70 14.22
N SER A 878 -17.16 40.88 13.69
CA SER A 878 -17.23 41.11 12.25
C SER A 878 -16.32 40.13 11.50
N VAL A 879 -16.58 39.82 10.23
CA VAL A 879 -15.72 38.91 9.44
C VAL A 879 -14.27 39.37 9.37
N ALA A 880 -14.07 40.65 9.07
CA ALA A 880 -12.76 41.26 8.98
C ALA A 880 -12.06 41.20 10.33
N TYR A 881 -12.79 41.51 11.41
CA TYR A 881 -12.27 41.45 12.77
C TYR A 881 -11.93 40.02 13.21
N PHE A 882 -12.77 39.04 12.93
CA PHE A 882 -12.58 37.64 13.29
C PHE A 882 -11.32 37.05 12.65
N PHE A 883 -11.18 37.18 11.32
CA PHE A 883 -9.97 36.70 10.65
C PHE A 883 -8.73 37.54 10.99
N GLY A 884 -8.89 38.85 11.18
CA GLY A 884 -7.81 39.71 11.67
C GLY A 884 -7.32 39.28 13.05
N LEU A 885 -8.24 38.92 13.96
CA LEU A 885 -7.94 38.42 15.28
C LEU A 885 -7.24 37.05 15.22
N LEU A 886 -7.78 36.09 14.45
CA LEU A 886 -7.14 34.80 14.22
C LEU A 886 -5.73 34.97 13.68
N TYR A 887 -5.55 35.77 12.61
CA TYR A 887 -4.25 36.11 12.05
C TYR A 887 -3.30 36.63 13.14
N ASN A 888 -3.71 37.65 13.91
CA ASN A 888 -2.87 38.26 14.94
C ASN A 888 -2.48 37.26 16.04
N LEU A 889 -3.40 36.38 16.44
CA LEU A 889 -3.13 35.35 17.44
C LEU A 889 -2.14 34.31 16.89
N TYR A 890 -2.33 33.84 15.65
CA TYR A 890 -1.40 32.93 14.99
C TYR A 890 -0.03 33.52 14.72
N LYS A 891 0.04 34.81 14.37
CA LYS A 891 1.29 35.55 14.24
C LYS A 891 2.01 35.65 15.58
N LYS A 892 1.32 36.05 16.64
CA LYS A 892 1.88 36.07 18.00
C LYS A 892 2.37 34.67 18.41
N PHE A 893 1.63 33.63 18.03
CA PHE A 893 2.01 32.25 18.30
C PHE A 893 3.27 31.84 17.53
N SER A 894 3.37 32.19 16.25
CA SER A 894 4.57 32.05 15.43
C SER A 894 5.78 32.74 16.07
N ASP A 895 5.61 34.00 16.51
CA ASP A 895 6.68 34.80 17.09
C ASP A 895 7.17 34.26 18.44
N GLU A 896 6.31 33.60 19.22
CA GLU A 896 6.71 32.92 20.46
C GLU A 896 7.32 31.52 20.20
N ILE A 897 7.05 30.90 19.04
CA ILE A 897 7.67 29.62 18.63
C ILE A 897 9.08 29.84 18.08
N LYS A 898 9.28 30.90 17.30
CA LYS A 898 10.58 31.32 16.74
C LYS A 898 11.50 31.84 17.84
#